data_AF-A0A3D8H449-F1
#
_entry.id   AF-A0A3D8H449-F1
#
_cell.length_a   1.000
_cell.length_b   1.000
_cell.length_c   1.000
_cell.angle_alpha   90.00
_cell.angle_beta   90.00
_cell.angle_gamma   90.00
#
_symmetry.space_group_name_H-M   'P 1'
#
loop_
_entity.id
_entity.type
_entity.pdbx_description
1 polymer ?
#
loop_
_entity_poly.entity_id
_entity_poly.type
_entity_poly.pdbx_seq_one_letter_code
_entity_poly.pdbx_strand_id
1 'polypeptide(L)'
;MKAVRYVLIAIVALIVLAVAAVAIAMAVINPNDYKPQIEQAVEDATNLDLVLEGDIGWSFIPLGLELNSVEATLEGDRFVALEQLVAQIDFWSLIAMSPRVNTFVLDGLDARLEVDEQGNGNWTRIMPEKAAGAATEETAGTQDEQAQESEGAGGEPLNFNVENVQISNAQVHYTDKSTGQSVTLENFTVNASNITLGSEFPLEIGFRVATTQPTFEVDGNISARLAANEALNEFAVSGLNAVFDMTGEPFGGKEVTAELAGSARANLENETANLSGFTASLANLNLSTDLDVTGFGDKPTLSGEISIAEFSLKDLLNNLGQPPVETSDPDVLEAIAFSTGIGGPAGKVELTDLTIKLDDTTFTGSGSYNLADTGVVFQLQGDQLNADRYLPPKAEGEAEEAPASQETAAAGPEGDLLPLETIRSLLLDIDLGLGQLIVSNLTINEIKASTTAKNGLLKVDEFSGKLYEGSFGANVTIDARSDNPKWTVGSDVTNVQTLPLLTDLAEVDMLAGGANLKVNANTSGNRISALRSNADGQISFNLAEGEFRRMNLTRMACQGIALVNQDELTTTDWGTTTPFNDMRGTLEINGNSLNNTDLVAALAGMRLEGNGTVDLALSELDYEVGLRVVGEIHRDNACRVTEYVENAVIPVECRGNFAEDPAGLCSFDGSRFRDTLKTIAENAAKAKAREEVDKAKAKAEEKVKEKVQEQIGDKLKGLFN
;
A
#
# COMPACT_ATOMS: atom_id res chain seq x y z
N MET A 1 -31.92 -16.38 86.60
CA MET A 1 -32.95 -17.02 85.73
C MET A 1 -34.20 -16.16 85.45
N LYS A 2 -34.69 -15.29 86.36
CA LYS A 2 -35.89 -14.47 86.10
C LYS A 2 -35.68 -13.34 85.06
N ALA A 3 -34.53 -12.66 85.07
CA ALA A 3 -34.21 -11.60 84.10
C ALA A 3 -34.13 -12.13 82.65
N VAL A 4 -33.50 -13.27 82.44
CA VAL A 4 -33.42 -13.94 81.12
C VAL A 4 -34.80 -14.28 80.57
N ARG A 5 -35.76 -14.68 81.43
CA ARG A 5 -37.14 -14.99 81.02
C ARG A 5 -37.91 -13.73 80.61
N TYR A 6 -37.77 -12.61 81.34
CA TYR A 6 -38.41 -11.34 80.96
C TYR A 6 -37.80 -10.72 79.71
N VAL A 7 -36.48 -10.86 79.53
CA VAL A 7 -35.78 -10.45 78.29
C VAL A 7 -36.25 -11.32 77.11
N LEU A 8 -36.37 -12.63 77.27
CA LEU A 8 -36.91 -13.51 76.22
C LEU A 8 -38.37 -13.18 75.87
N ILE A 9 -39.23 -12.93 76.86
CA ILE A 9 -40.62 -12.52 76.61
C ILE A 9 -40.68 -11.16 75.92
N ALA A 10 -39.82 -10.21 76.32
CA ALA A 10 -39.74 -8.90 75.67
C ALA A 10 -39.27 -9.03 74.21
N ILE A 11 -38.26 -9.85 73.92
CA ILE A 11 -37.78 -10.12 72.56
C ILE A 11 -38.88 -10.78 71.72
N VAL A 12 -39.54 -11.82 72.23
CA VAL A 12 -40.64 -12.49 71.53
C VAL A 12 -41.82 -11.54 71.30
N ALA A 13 -42.19 -10.73 72.28
CA ALA A 13 -43.25 -9.73 72.13
C ALA A 13 -42.90 -8.65 71.09
N LEU A 14 -41.63 -8.26 71.01
CA LEU A 14 -41.13 -7.28 70.03
C LEU A 14 -41.11 -7.88 68.62
N ILE A 15 -40.70 -9.14 68.47
CA ILE A 15 -40.78 -9.88 67.19
C ILE A 15 -42.24 -10.02 66.75
N VAL A 16 -43.16 -10.40 67.65
CA VAL A 16 -44.59 -10.51 67.32
C VAL A 16 -45.18 -9.15 66.95
N LEU A 17 -44.79 -8.07 67.62
CA LEU A 17 -45.19 -6.70 67.27
C LEU A 17 -44.66 -6.28 65.89
N ALA A 18 -43.41 -6.60 65.57
CA ALA A 18 -42.83 -6.32 64.27
C ALA A 18 -43.56 -7.10 63.16
N VAL A 19 -43.79 -8.40 63.34
CA VAL A 19 -44.55 -9.24 62.39
C VAL A 19 -45.98 -8.71 62.24
N ALA A 20 -46.64 -8.30 63.32
CA ALA A 20 -47.97 -7.71 63.26
C ALA A 20 -47.98 -6.35 62.53
N ALA A 21 -46.97 -5.49 62.76
CA ALA A 21 -46.83 -4.21 62.08
C ALA A 21 -46.61 -4.40 60.56
N VAL A 22 -45.77 -5.36 60.17
CA VAL A 22 -45.58 -5.73 58.76
C VAL A 22 -46.88 -6.27 58.17
N ALA A 23 -47.56 -7.21 58.84
CA ALA A 23 -48.84 -7.74 58.37
C ALA A 23 -49.93 -6.65 58.23
N ILE A 24 -49.94 -5.65 59.12
CA ILE A 24 -50.84 -4.49 59.01
C ILE A 24 -50.43 -3.62 57.82
N ALA A 25 -49.14 -3.32 57.64
CA ALA A 25 -48.67 -2.57 56.47
C ALA A 25 -49.08 -3.26 55.17
N MET A 26 -48.96 -4.60 55.10
CA MET A 26 -49.40 -5.38 53.93
C MET A 26 -50.91 -5.45 53.72
N ALA A 27 -51.70 -5.31 54.78
CA ALA A 27 -53.15 -5.31 54.69
C ALA A 27 -53.74 -3.92 54.38
N VAL A 28 -53.02 -2.83 54.72
CA VAL A 28 -53.51 -1.45 54.60
C VAL A 28 -53.03 -0.78 53.32
N ILE A 29 -51.85 -1.13 52.80
CA ILE A 29 -51.27 -0.53 51.60
C ILE A 29 -51.45 -1.50 50.43
N ASN A 30 -52.37 -1.18 49.52
CA ASN A 30 -52.51 -1.87 48.22
C ASN A 30 -51.84 -1.02 47.13
N PRO A 31 -50.70 -1.45 46.55
CA PRO A 31 -50.03 -0.70 45.49
C PRO A 31 -50.91 -0.43 44.26
N ASN A 32 -51.87 -1.33 43.99
CA ASN A 32 -52.75 -1.23 42.83
C ASN A 32 -53.73 -0.04 42.90
N ASP A 33 -54.01 0.50 44.09
CA ASP A 33 -54.88 1.68 44.26
C ASP A 33 -54.22 2.96 43.69
N TYR A 34 -52.91 2.94 43.46
CA TYR A 34 -52.13 4.06 42.96
C TYR A 34 -51.95 4.06 41.44
N LYS A 35 -52.37 3.00 40.71
CA LYS A 35 -52.22 2.90 39.24
C LYS A 35 -52.70 4.16 38.50
N PRO A 36 -53.92 4.68 38.72
CA PRO A 36 -54.39 5.85 37.96
C PRO A 36 -53.57 7.11 38.23
N GLN A 37 -52.98 7.23 39.42
CA GLN A 37 -52.16 8.38 39.80
C GLN A 37 -50.77 8.29 39.16
N ILE A 38 -50.23 7.08 39.01
CA ILE A 38 -48.95 6.83 38.33
C ILE A 38 -49.12 7.08 36.82
N GLU A 39 -50.17 6.53 36.22
CA GLU A 39 -50.50 6.73 34.81
C GLU A 39 -50.66 8.23 34.50
N GLN A 40 -51.47 8.94 35.28
CA GLN A 40 -51.67 10.37 35.13
C GLN A 40 -50.38 11.19 35.37
N ALA A 41 -49.55 10.82 36.35
CA ALA A 41 -48.29 11.52 36.59
C ALA A 41 -47.31 11.36 35.43
N VAL A 42 -47.32 10.22 34.73
CA VAL A 42 -46.50 10.00 33.54
C VAL A 42 -47.05 10.78 32.34
N GLU A 43 -48.37 10.80 32.16
CA GLU A 43 -49.06 11.60 31.12
C GLU A 43 -48.87 13.12 31.34
N ASP A 44 -48.81 13.59 32.59
CA ASP A 44 -48.57 15.01 32.91
C ASP A 44 -47.10 15.41 32.70
N ALA A 45 -46.17 14.48 32.94
CA ALA A 45 -44.72 14.74 32.86
C ALA A 45 -44.13 14.46 31.47
N THR A 46 -44.77 13.61 30.68
CA THR A 46 -44.32 13.12 29.37
C THR A 46 -45.49 13.05 28.41
N ASN A 47 -45.25 13.02 27.10
CA ASN A 47 -46.30 12.79 26.10
C ASN A 47 -46.65 11.28 25.95
N LEU A 48 -46.34 10.45 26.96
CA LEU A 48 -46.64 9.02 26.95
C LEU A 48 -47.93 8.73 27.70
N ASP A 49 -48.83 7.98 27.06
CA ASP A 49 -49.98 7.39 27.73
C ASP A 49 -49.53 6.04 28.31
N LEU A 50 -49.33 6.00 29.63
CA LEU A 50 -48.95 4.78 30.35
C LEU A 50 -50.20 3.98 30.75
N VAL A 51 -50.18 2.68 30.50
CA VAL A 51 -51.21 1.71 30.90
C VAL A 51 -50.58 0.59 31.74
N LEU A 52 -51.06 0.42 32.97
CA LEU A 52 -50.61 -0.61 33.91
C LEU A 52 -51.62 -1.76 33.98
N GLU A 53 -51.59 -2.67 33.00
CA GLU A 53 -52.56 -3.76 32.89
C GLU A 53 -52.40 -4.83 33.99
N GLY A 54 -51.15 -5.21 34.31
CA GLY A 54 -50.84 -6.22 35.31
C GLY A 54 -50.75 -5.68 36.74
N ASP A 55 -50.87 -6.55 37.74
CA ASP A 55 -50.84 -6.14 39.15
C ASP A 55 -49.45 -5.62 39.57
N ILE A 56 -49.43 -4.55 40.37
CA ILE A 56 -48.24 -4.07 41.05
C ILE A 56 -48.02 -4.93 42.29
N GLY A 57 -47.01 -5.79 42.22
CA GLY A 57 -46.50 -6.55 43.35
C GLY A 57 -45.63 -5.68 44.25
N TRP A 58 -45.60 -6.01 45.54
CA TRP A 58 -44.64 -5.42 46.45
C TRP A 58 -44.19 -6.46 47.47
N SER A 59 -42.93 -6.35 47.89
CA SER A 59 -42.31 -7.25 48.86
C SER A 59 -41.66 -6.44 49.98
N PHE A 60 -41.62 -6.99 51.19
CA PHE A 60 -41.09 -6.29 52.38
C PHE A 60 -39.65 -6.67 52.73
N ILE A 61 -39.18 -7.87 52.36
CA ILE A 61 -37.81 -8.34 52.59
C ILE A 61 -37.34 -9.19 51.40
N PRO A 62 -36.43 -8.68 50.54
CA PRO A 62 -36.00 -7.27 50.44
C PRO A 62 -37.19 -6.35 50.09
N LEU A 63 -37.08 -5.04 50.36
CA LEU A 63 -38.17 -4.11 50.03
C LEU A 63 -38.14 -3.87 48.52
N GLY A 64 -39.21 -4.17 47.79
CA GLY A 64 -39.22 -3.92 46.35
C GLY A 64 -40.60 -3.79 45.75
N LEU A 65 -40.61 -3.20 44.56
CA LEU A 65 -41.77 -3.08 43.69
C LEU A 65 -41.57 -3.98 42.48
N GLU A 66 -42.66 -4.63 42.09
CA GLU A 66 -42.75 -5.46 40.90
C GLU A 66 -43.90 -4.92 40.04
N LEU A 67 -43.58 -4.47 38.84
CA LEU A 67 -44.57 -4.06 37.85
C LEU A 67 -44.72 -5.19 36.82
N ASN A 68 -45.95 -5.57 36.53
CA ASN A 68 -46.28 -6.59 35.53
C ASN A 68 -47.09 -5.95 34.40
N SER A 69 -46.82 -6.34 33.16
CA SER A 69 -47.56 -5.93 31.96
C SER A 69 -47.77 -4.42 31.88
N VAL A 70 -46.69 -3.70 31.62
CA VAL A 70 -46.65 -2.24 31.44
C VAL A 70 -46.63 -1.95 29.95
N GLU A 71 -47.51 -1.08 29.47
CA GLU A 71 -47.49 -0.58 28.09
C GLU A 71 -47.51 0.94 28.08
N ALA A 72 -46.74 1.55 27.18
CA ALA A 72 -46.74 2.98 26.94
C ALA A 72 -46.95 3.26 25.45
N THR A 73 -47.95 4.09 25.14
CA THR A 73 -48.21 4.56 23.78
C THR A 73 -47.78 6.01 23.62
N LEU A 74 -47.33 6.37 22.41
CA LEU A 74 -47.02 7.74 22.04
C LEU A 74 -47.89 8.09 20.83
N GLU A 75 -48.74 9.11 20.96
CA GLU A 75 -49.68 9.55 19.91
C GLU A 75 -50.62 8.44 19.40
N GLY A 76 -50.97 7.49 20.27
CA GLY A 76 -51.86 6.36 19.97
C GLY A 76 -51.18 5.13 19.37
N ASP A 77 -49.88 5.20 19.07
CA ASP A 77 -49.08 4.06 18.63
C ASP A 77 -48.28 3.47 19.80
N ARG A 78 -48.16 2.14 19.84
CA ARG A 78 -47.36 1.44 20.86
C ARG A 78 -45.88 1.81 20.72
N PHE A 79 -45.33 2.42 21.77
CA PHE A 79 -43.94 2.86 21.82
C PHE A 79 -43.07 1.86 22.59
N VAL A 80 -43.51 1.48 23.79
CA VAL A 80 -42.80 0.53 24.65
C VAL A 80 -43.83 -0.39 25.32
N ALA A 81 -43.50 -1.67 25.42
CA ALA A 81 -44.15 -2.59 26.33
C ALA A 81 -43.11 -3.34 27.16
N LEU A 82 -43.51 -3.82 28.33
CA LEU A 82 -42.65 -4.50 29.26
C LEU A 82 -43.44 -5.55 30.04
N GLU A 83 -42.99 -6.80 30.01
CA GLU A 83 -43.67 -7.90 30.72
C GLU A 83 -43.48 -7.80 32.23
N GLN A 84 -42.25 -7.58 32.69
CA GLN A 84 -41.94 -7.49 34.10
C GLN A 84 -40.81 -6.49 34.40
N LEU A 85 -40.99 -5.70 35.45
CA LEU A 85 -39.95 -4.88 36.08
C LEU A 85 -39.89 -5.17 37.56
N VAL A 86 -38.75 -5.60 38.08
CA VAL A 86 -38.52 -5.76 39.52
C VAL A 86 -37.42 -4.81 39.95
N ALA A 87 -37.74 -3.93 40.90
CA ALA A 87 -36.77 -3.06 41.55
C ALA A 87 -36.83 -3.29 43.07
N GLN A 88 -35.76 -3.87 43.61
CA GLN A 88 -35.61 -4.14 45.04
C GLN A 88 -34.49 -3.30 45.64
N ILE A 89 -34.72 -2.81 46.86
CA ILE A 89 -33.79 -2.06 47.70
C ILE A 89 -33.44 -2.95 48.90
N ASP A 90 -32.19 -2.89 49.35
CA ASP A 90 -31.76 -3.62 50.53
C ASP A 90 -32.48 -3.14 51.81
N PHE A 91 -32.98 -4.08 52.61
CA PHE A 91 -33.76 -3.80 53.81
C PHE A 91 -32.92 -3.12 54.90
N TRP A 92 -31.66 -3.54 55.08
CA TRP A 92 -30.80 -2.98 56.13
C TRP A 92 -30.31 -1.58 55.76
N SER A 93 -30.12 -1.31 54.48
CA SER A 93 -29.72 -0.02 53.95
C SER A 93 -30.77 1.07 54.23
N LEU A 94 -32.06 0.70 54.21
CA LEU A 94 -33.15 1.62 54.60
C LEU A 94 -33.13 1.95 56.10
N ILE A 95 -32.84 0.98 56.96
CA ILE A 95 -32.65 1.22 58.41
C ILE A 95 -31.46 2.14 58.65
N ALA A 96 -30.40 1.98 57.85
CA ALA A 96 -29.21 2.83 57.88
C ALA A 96 -29.37 4.19 57.16
N MET A 97 -30.56 4.52 56.65
CA MET A 97 -30.85 5.74 55.87
C MET A 97 -29.93 5.94 54.64
N SER A 98 -29.42 4.84 54.06
CA SER A 98 -28.58 4.82 52.86
C SER A 98 -29.15 3.82 51.86
N PRO A 99 -30.19 4.17 51.07
CA PRO A 99 -30.84 3.24 50.14
C PRO A 99 -29.84 2.68 49.12
N ARG A 100 -29.80 1.35 48.95
CA ARG A 100 -28.95 0.63 48.01
C ARG A 100 -29.79 -0.31 47.16
N VAL A 101 -29.54 -0.32 45.85
CA VAL A 101 -30.25 -1.22 44.94
C VAL A 101 -29.78 -2.65 45.18
N ASN A 102 -30.70 -3.55 45.52
CA ASN A 102 -30.39 -4.97 45.72
C ASN A 102 -30.50 -5.74 44.40
N THR A 103 -31.65 -5.63 43.75
CA THR A 103 -32.00 -6.39 42.55
C THR A 103 -32.68 -5.47 41.54
N PHE A 104 -32.25 -5.56 40.29
CA PHE A 104 -32.94 -4.95 39.14
C PHE A 104 -33.18 -6.04 38.09
N VAL A 105 -34.46 -6.34 37.80
CA VAL A 105 -34.85 -7.27 36.73
C VAL A 105 -35.75 -6.54 35.76
N LEU A 106 -35.46 -6.67 34.47
CA LEU A 106 -36.27 -6.18 33.37
C LEU A 106 -36.45 -7.32 32.38
N ASP A 107 -37.67 -7.78 32.19
CA ASP A 107 -37.99 -8.93 31.33
C ASP A 107 -39.04 -8.55 30.28
N GLY A 108 -38.80 -8.99 29.04
CA GLY A 108 -39.75 -8.84 27.93
C GLY A 108 -39.97 -7.39 27.49
N LEU A 109 -38.93 -6.56 27.51
CA LEU A 109 -39.01 -5.20 26.95
C LEU A 109 -39.16 -5.24 25.43
N ASP A 110 -40.18 -4.60 24.89
CA ASP A 110 -40.41 -4.41 23.46
C ASP A 110 -40.54 -2.93 23.13
N ALA A 111 -39.51 -2.37 22.50
CA ALA A 111 -39.46 -0.95 22.13
C ALA A 111 -39.49 -0.74 20.61
N ARG A 112 -40.23 0.29 20.16
CA ARG A 112 -40.37 0.66 18.75
C ARG A 112 -39.89 2.08 18.50
N LEU A 113 -38.73 2.19 17.87
CA LEU A 113 -38.10 3.43 17.48
C LEU A 113 -38.33 3.67 15.99
N GLU A 114 -38.99 4.77 15.65
CA GLU A 114 -39.32 5.10 14.27
C GLU A 114 -38.83 6.50 13.92
N VAL A 115 -38.12 6.63 12.80
CA VAL A 115 -37.77 7.90 12.17
C VAL A 115 -38.73 8.14 11.00
N ASP A 116 -39.37 9.30 11.00
CA ASP A 116 -40.29 9.71 9.93
C ASP A 116 -39.56 10.13 8.63
N GLU A 117 -40.32 10.45 7.58
CA GLU A 117 -39.75 10.91 6.29
C GLU A 117 -38.99 12.24 6.40
N GLN A 118 -39.20 13.01 7.48
CA GLN A 118 -38.51 14.26 7.75
C GLN A 118 -37.25 14.07 8.61
N GLY A 119 -36.93 12.83 9.02
CA GLY A 119 -35.77 12.52 9.84
C GLY A 119 -35.99 12.69 11.34
N ASN A 120 -37.21 12.88 11.82
CA ASN A 120 -37.51 13.02 13.25
C ASN A 120 -37.87 11.66 13.85
N GLY A 121 -37.18 11.30 14.93
CA GLY A 121 -37.47 10.09 15.69
C GLY A 121 -38.65 10.28 16.64
N ASN A 122 -39.52 9.27 16.79
CA ASN A 122 -40.62 9.29 17.74
C ASN A 122 -40.15 9.51 19.19
N TRP A 123 -38.99 8.97 19.58
CA TRP A 123 -38.41 9.17 20.91
C TRP A 123 -38.06 10.64 21.25
N THR A 124 -37.91 11.51 20.26
CA THR A 124 -37.63 12.94 20.50
C THR A 124 -38.85 13.69 21.06
N ARG A 125 -40.04 13.11 20.91
CA ARG A 125 -41.32 13.70 21.32
C ARG A 125 -41.85 13.16 22.65
N ILE A 126 -41.06 12.35 23.36
CA ILE A 126 -41.44 11.81 24.67
C ILE A 126 -41.65 12.94 25.69
N MET A 127 -40.82 13.98 25.65
CA MET A 127 -40.93 15.12 26.57
C MET A 127 -41.74 16.24 25.93
N PRO A 128 -42.59 16.96 26.69
CA PRO A 128 -43.27 18.14 26.19
C PRO A 128 -42.22 19.20 25.81
N GLU A 129 -42.34 19.82 24.64
CA GLU A 129 -41.47 20.94 24.27
C GLU A 129 -41.62 22.05 25.31
N LYS A 130 -40.53 22.36 26.01
CA LYS A 130 -40.48 23.50 26.92
C LYS A 130 -40.70 24.74 26.07
N ALA A 131 -41.85 25.40 26.22
CA ALA A 131 -42.15 26.64 25.50
C ALA A 131 -40.95 27.60 25.60
N ALA A 132 -40.38 27.97 24.45
CA ALA A 132 -39.37 29.01 24.35
C ALA A 132 -39.99 30.34 24.78
N GLY A 133 -40.02 30.58 26.09
CA GLY A 133 -40.83 31.64 26.66
C GLY A 133 -40.76 31.73 28.19
N ALA A 134 -39.58 31.53 28.77
CA ALA A 134 -39.25 32.01 30.11
C ALA A 134 -37.73 32.11 30.29
N ALA A 135 -37.08 32.87 29.41
CA ALA A 135 -35.84 33.54 29.80
C ALA A 135 -36.26 34.67 30.75
N THR A 136 -36.36 34.36 32.03
CA THR A 136 -36.39 35.40 33.06
C THR A 136 -34.94 35.78 33.34
N GLU A 137 -34.66 37.05 33.14
CA GLU A 137 -33.43 37.73 33.52
C GLU A 137 -33.06 37.39 34.97
N GLU A 138 -31.98 36.63 35.17
CA GLU A 138 -31.16 36.75 36.38
C GLU A 138 -29.82 37.37 35.98
N THR A 139 -29.90 38.69 35.98
CA THR A 139 -28.91 39.64 36.48
C THR A 139 -27.49 39.10 36.67
N ALA A 140 -26.59 39.58 35.79
CA ALA A 140 -25.19 39.74 36.11
C ALA A 140 -25.04 40.60 37.38
N GLY A 141 -24.68 39.95 38.49
CA GLY A 141 -24.24 40.57 39.72
C GLY A 141 -22.85 40.03 40.07
N THR A 142 -21.82 40.80 39.74
CA THR A 142 -20.48 40.65 40.28
C THR A 142 -20.49 40.88 41.80
N GLN A 143 -19.99 39.92 42.57
CA GLN A 143 -19.31 40.16 43.83
C GLN A 143 -18.25 39.08 44.07
N ASP A 144 -16.99 39.51 44.00
CA ASP A 144 -15.89 38.89 44.73
C ASP A 144 -16.23 38.84 46.22
N GLU A 145 -16.07 37.69 46.87
CA GLU A 145 -15.09 37.53 47.96
C GLU A 145 -15.13 36.12 48.56
N GLN A 146 -13.91 35.64 48.84
CA GLN A 146 -13.53 34.71 49.91
C GLN A 146 -13.68 33.20 49.65
N ALA A 147 -12.53 32.67 49.21
CA ALA A 147 -12.05 31.36 49.62
C ALA A 147 -12.22 31.16 51.13
N GLN A 148 -13.02 30.16 51.50
CA GLN A 148 -12.81 29.39 52.72
C GLN A 148 -12.35 28.00 52.30
N GLU A 149 -11.10 27.70 52.65
CA GLU A 149 -10.61 26.34 52.85
C GLU A 149 -11.60 25.61 53.76
N SER A 150 -12.33 24.65 53.19
CA SER A 150 -12.80 23.50 53.96
C SER A 150 -11.72 22.45 53.87
N GLU A 151 -10.97 22.31 54.96
CA GLU A 151 -10.19 21.12 55.26
C GLU A 151 -11.03 19.84 55.02
N GLY A 152 -10.32 18.78 54.62
CA GLY A 152 -10.81 17.47 54.22
C GLY A 152 -12.15 17.02 54.79
N ALA A 153 -13.17 17.04 53.95
CA ALA A 153 -14.20 16.01 53.97
C ALA A 153 -13.79 14.97 52.93
N GLY A 154 -13.04 13.95 53.37
CA GLY A 154 -13.00 12.70 52.61
C GLY A 154 -14.45 12.24 52.49
N GLY A 155 -15.04 12.42 51.30
CA GLY A 155 -16.36 11.90 51.01
C GLY A 155 -16.35 10.42 51.34
N GLU A 156 -17.32 9.96 52.14
CA GLU A 156 -17.44 8.53 52.44
C GLU A 156 -17.41 7.76 51.11
N PRO A 157 -16.60 6.68 51.01
CA PRO A 157 -16.49 5.91 49.78
C PRO A 157 -17.90 5.46 49.37
N LEU A 158 -18.24 5.76 48.12
CA LEU A 158 -19.58 5.52 47.58
C LEU A 158 -19.77 4.01 47.51
N ASN A 159 -20.48 3.45 48.49
CA ASN A 159 -20.62 2.00 48.61
C ASN A 159 -21.73 1.51 47.66
N PHE A 160 -21.32 1.19 46.43
CA PHE A 160 -22.18 0.65 45.38
C PHE A 160 -22.12 -0.88 45.39
N ASN A 161 -23.15 -1.48 45.99
CA ASN A 161 -23.35 -2.93 46.03
C ASN A 161 -24.70 -3.27 45.42
N VAL A 162 -24.71 -4.04 44.33
CA VAL A 162 -25.93 -4.56 43.69
C VAL A 162 -25.78 -6.08 43.56
N GLU A 163 -26.71 -6.83 44.15
CA GLU A 163 -26.66 -8.31 44.14
C GLU A 163 -26.92 -8.87 42.75
N ASN A 164 -27.91 -8.34 42.03
CA ASN A 164 -28.29 -8.86 40.72
C ASN A 164 -28.85 -7.77 39.79
N VAL A 165 -28.33 -7.71 38.57
CA VAL A 165 -28.87 -6.92 37.45
C VAL A 165 -29.13 -7.89 36.30
N GLN A 166 -30.40 -8.02 35.91
CA GLN A 166 -30.84 -8.91 34.86
C GLN A 166 -31.74 -8.18 33.87
N ILE A 167 -31.37 -8.27 32.60
CA ILE A 167 -32.22 -7.93 31.46
C ILE A 167 -32.44 -9.23 30.69
N SER A 168 -33.68 -9.57 30.36
CA SER A 168 -34.01 -10.80 29.64
C SER A 168 -35.07 -10.53 28.57
N ASN A 169 -34.94 -11.23 27.44
CA ASN A 169 -35.90 -11.20 26.33
C ASN A 169 -36.21 -9.77 25.82
N ALA A 170 -35.25 -8.85 25.88
CA ALA A 170 -35.46 -7.49 25.40
C ALA A 170 -35.32 -7.45 23.87
N GLN A 171 -36.19 -6.68 23.23
CA GLN A 171 -36.24 -6.45 21.80
C GLN A 171 -36.45 -4.97 21.48
N VAL A 172 -35.75 -4.50 20.45
CA VAL A 172 -35.87 -3.12 19.96
C VAL A 172 -36.00 -3.17 18.45
N HIS A 173 -37.09 -2.62 17.94
CA HIS A 173 -37.33 -2.45 16.52
C HIS A 173 -37.04 -1.01 16.13
N TYR A 174 -36.05 -0.82 15.27
CA TYR A 174 -35.72 0.46 14.69
C TYR A 174 -36.13 0.47 13.22
N THR A 175 -36.89 1.49 12.80
CA THR A 175 -37.27 1.70 11.40
C THR A 175 -37.02 3.15 11.01
N ASP A 176 -36.30 3.35 9.92
CA ASP A 176 -36.09 4.66 9.32
C ASP A 176 -36.81 4.75 7.98
N LYS A 177 -37.91 5.52 7.95
CA LYS A 177 -38.73 5.71 6.75
C LYS A 177 -38.05 6.56 5.68
N SER A 178 -37.04 7.37 6.05
CA SER A 178 -36.31 8.22 5.10
C SER A 178 -35.32 7.41 4.25
N THR A 179 -34.69 6.39 4.83
CA THR A 179 -33.71 5.52 4.17
C THR A 179 -34.29 4.17 3.76
N GLY A 180 -35.42 3.76 4.33
CA GLY A 180 -36.01 2.43 4.18
C GLY A 180 -35.33 1.35 5.04
N GLN A 181 -34.39 1.75 5.92
CA GLN A 181 -33.65 0.83 6.78
C GLN A 181 -34.54 0.30 7.92
N SER A 182 -34.41 -0.99 8.21
CA SER A 182 -35.02 -1.62 9.38
C SER A 182 -33.98 -2.48 10.09
N VAL A 183 -33.83 -2.26 11.39
CA VAL A 183 -32.89 -2.98 12.27
C VAL A 183 -33.68 -3.50 13.46
N THR A 184 -33.52 -4.78 13.79
CA THR A 184 -34.11 -5.36 14.99
C THR A 184 -33.01 -5.91 15.87
N LEU A 185 -33.02 -5.51 17.14
CA LEU A 185 -32.30 -6.16 18.23
C LEU A 185 -33.28 -7.14 18.89
N GLU A 186 -32.91 -8.41 18.98
CA GLU A 186 -33.70 -9.48 19.56
C GLU A 186 -32.89 -10.23 20.62
N ASN A 187 -33.60 -10.92 21.52
CA ASN A 187 -33.02 -11.77 22.55
C ASN A 187 -31.94 -11.06 23.39
N PHE A 188 -32.04 -9.72 23.53
CA PHE A 188 -31.06 -8.95 24.28
C PHE A 188 -31.14 -9.32 25.75
N THR A 189 -30.03 -9.84 26.25
CA THR A 189 -29.91 -10.36 27.61
C THR A 189 -28.66 -9.76 28.23
N VAL A 190 -28.77 -9.31 29.48
CA VAL A 190 -27.65 -8.84 30.29
C VAL A 190 -27.77 -9.49 31.66
N ASN A 191 -26.74 -10.20 32.11
CA ASN A 191 -26.67 -10.75 33.46
C ASN A 191 -25.40 -10.26 34.13
N ALA A 192 -25.55 -9.57 35.27
CA ALA A 192 -24.45 -9.19 36.14
C ALA A 192 -24.84 -9.47 37.59
N SER A 193 -23.94 -10.09 38.35
CA SER A 193 -24.22 -10.49 39.74
C SER A 193 -23.08 -10.10 40.67
N ASN A 194 -23.41 -9.83 41.94
CA ASN A 194 -22.46 -9.43 42.98
C ASN A 194 -21.61 -8.21 42.58
N ILE A 195 -22.25 -7.19 41.99
CA ILE A 195 -21.58 -5.96 41.58
C ILE A 195 -21.16 -5.22 42.84
N THR A 196 -19.86 -5.15 43.10
CA THR A 196 -19.28 -4.54 44.31
C THR A 196 -17.93 -3.93 43.98
N LEU A 197 -17.74 -2.67 44.34
CA LEU A 197 -16.46 -1.97 44.16
C LEU A 197 -15.34 -2.67 44.96
N GLY A 198 -14.14 -2.72 44.38
CA GLY A 198 -12.97 -3.40 44.97
C GLY A 198 -12.90 -4.91 44.74
N SER A 199 -13.88 -5.49 44.04
CA SER A 199 -13.89 -6.93 43.69
C SER A 199 -14.33 -7.16 42.24
N GLU A 200 -13.94 -8.30 41.66
CA GLU A 200 -14.38 -8.69 40.32
C GLU A 200 -15.77 -9.34 40.33
N PHE A 201 -16.62 -8.96 39.38
CA PHE A 201 -17.95 -9.52 39.17
C PHE A 201 -18.15 -9.99 37.72
N PRO A 202 -18.87 -11.11 37.48
CA PRO A 202 -19.15 -11.59 36.12
C PRO A 202 -20.19 -10.70 35.41
N LEU A 203 -19.99 -10.53 34.10
CA LEU A 203 -20.92 -9.92 33.17
C LEU A 203 -21.10 -10.86 31.96
N GLU A 204 -22.35 -11.17 31.64
CA GLU A 204 -22.75 -11.90 30.44
C GLU A 204 -23.73 -11.05 29.63
N ILE A 205 -23.50 -10.94 28.32
CA ILE A 205 -24.37 -10.25 27.38
C ILE A 205 -24.62 -11.20 26.21
N GLY A 206 -25.89 -11.35 25.83
CA GLY A 206 -26.31 -12.08 24.63
C GLY A 206 -27.23 -11.20 23.80
N PHE A 207 -27.09 -11.24 22.47
CA PHE A 207 -27.98 -10.48 21.59
C PHE A 207 -28.01 -11.05 20.17
N ARG A 208 -29.07 -10.74 19.44
CA ARG A 208 -29.17 -10.91 18.00
C ARG A 208 -29.53 -9.60 17.36
N VAL A 209 -28.77 -9.16 16.36
CA VAL A 209 -29.10 -7.98 15.55
C VAL A 209 -29.34 -8.41 14.12
N ALA A 210 -30.46 -8.01 13.54
CA ALA A 210 -30.80 -8.28 12.15
C ALA A 210 -31.17 -6.98 11.41
N THR A 211 -30.71 -6.85 10.17
CA THR A 211 -31.09 -5.79 9.22
C THR A 211 -31.57 -6.42 7.92
N THR A 212 -32.50 -5.74 7.23
CA THR A 212 -33.09 -6.23 5.98
C THR A 212 -32.51 -5.61 4.72
N GLN A 213 -31.83 -4.46 4.82
CA GLN A 213 -31.22 -3.75 3.68
C GLN A 213 -29.90 -3.08 4.09
N PRO A 214 -28.72 -3.68 3.80
CA PRO A 214 -28.56 -5.05 3.26
C PRO A 214 -29.06 -6.11 4.25
N THR A 215 -29.34 -7.32 3.75
CA THR A 215 -29.68 -8.45 4.65
C THR A 215 -28.44 -8.86 5.41
N PHE A 216 -28.44 -8.71 6.74
CA PHE A 216 -27.30 -9.01 7.60
C PHE A 216 -27.76 -9.30 9.02
N GLU A 217 -27.24 -10.38 9.61
CA GLU A 217 -27.57 -10.86 10.95
C GLU A 217 -26.28 -11.09 11.75
N VAL A 218 -26.31 -10.73 13.03
CA VAL A 218 -25.22 -10.91 14.00
C VAL A 218 -25.78 -11.52 15.27
N ASP A 219 -25.34 -12.72 15.60
CA ASP A 219 -25.56 -13.36 16.90
C ASP A 219 -24.32 -13.14 17.77
N GLY A 220 -24.45 -12.37 18.84
CA GLY A 220 -23.35 -11.97 19.72
C GLY A 220 -23.49 -12.56 21.12
N ASN A 221 -22.41 -13.14 21.64
CA ASN A 221 -22.29 -13.59 23.03
C ASN A 221 -21.00 -13.04 23.63
N ILE A 222 -21.12 -12.32 24.74
CA ILE A 222 -19.99 -11.68 25.44
C ILE A 222 -19.99 -12.14 26.89
N SER A 223 -18.85 -12.64 27.35
CA SER A 223 -18.61 -12.99 28.75
C SER A 223 -17.34 -12.31 29.23
N ALA A 224 -17.37 -11.71 30.41
CA ALA A 224 -16.21 -11.06 31.01
C ALA A 224 -16.36 -10.99 32.53
N ARG A 225 -15.26 -10.70 33.22
CA ARG A 225 -15.25 -10.27 34.62
C ARG A 225 -14.85 -8.80 34.68
N LEU A 226 -15.65 -7.99 35.33
CA LEU A 226 -15.42 -6.56 35.48
C LEU A 226 -15.00 -6.24 36.91
N ALA A 227 -14.13 -5.25 37.09
CA ALA A 227 -13.85 -4.66 38.39
C ALA A 227 -13.67 -3.15 38.26
N ALA A 228 -14.09 -2.44 39.31
CA ALA A 228 -13.78 -1.05 39.52
C ALA A 228 -13.39 -0.86 40.99
N ASN A 229 -12.40 -0.02 41.27
CA ASN A 229 -12.04 0.27 42.66
C ASN A 229 -12.98 1.31 43.29
N GLU A 230 -12.93 1.46 44.62
CA GLU A 230 -13.81 2.39 45.36
C GLU A 230 -13.62 3.86 44.96
N ALA A 231 -12.41 4.22 44.51
CA ALA A 231 -12.09 5.57 44.05
C ALA A 231 -12.55 5.85 42.61
N LEU A 232 -13.07 4.84 41.89
CA LEU A 232 -13.45 4.92 40.47
C LEU A 232 -12.34 5.46 39.58
N ASN A 233 -11.09 5.15 39.91
CA ASN A 233 -9.92 5.53 39.14
C ASN A 233 -9.14 4.31 38.62
N GLU A 234 -9.56 3.08 38.96
CA GLU A 234 -9.03 1.85 38.38
C GLU A 234 -10.18 0.97 37.89
N PHE A 235 -10.06 0.50 36.65
CA PHE A 235 -11.02 -0.35 35.96
C PHE A 235 -10.30 -1.55 35.37
N ALA A 236 -10.92 -2.73 35.44
CA ALA A 236 -10.38 -3.95 34.85
C ALA A 236 -11.47 -4.77 34.18
N VAL A 237 -11.09 -5.39 33.07
CA VAL A 237 -11.83 -6.44 32.37
C VAL A 237 -10.91 -7.65 32.30
N SER A 238 -11.31 -8.79 32.85
CA SER A 238 -10.54 -10.03 32.81
C SER A 238 -11.37 -11.18 32.26
N GLY A 239 -10.70 -12.10 31.57
CA GLY A 239 -11.36 -13.25 30.93
C GLY A 239 -12.44 -12.84 29.94
N LEU A 240 -12.23 -11.74 29.18
CA LEU A 240 -13.09 -11.39 28.07
C LEU A 240 -13.09 -12.56 27.08
N ASN A 241 -14.28 -12.99 26.70
CA ASN A 241 -14.52 -13.91 25.60
C ASN A 241 -15.82 -13.46 24.92
N ALA A 242 -15.69 -12.94 23.70
CA ALA A 242 -16.78 -12.48 22.86
C ALA A 242 -16.77 -13.23 21.54
N VAL A 243 -17.92 -13.79 21.16
CA VAL A 243 -18.13 -14.53 19.91
C VAL A 243 -19.25 -13.86 19.15
N PHE A 244 -19.02 -13.59 17.87
CA PHE A 244 -19.97 -12.98 16.96
C PHE A 244 -20.11 -13.86 15.73
N ASP A 245 -21.26 -14.52 15.60
CA ASP A 245 -21.62 -15.28 14.40
C ASP A 245 -22.40 -14.36 13.46
N MET A 246 -21.84 -14.11 12.29
CA MET A 246 -22.34 -13.12 11.35
C MET A 246 -22.71 -13.76 10.02
N THR A 247 -23.87 -13.41 9.47
CA THR A 247 -24.35 -13.95 8.19
C THR A 247 -25.00 -12.84 7.36
N GLY A 248 -24.93 -12.92 6.03
CA GLY A 248 -25.68 -12.01 5.16
C GLY A 248 -24.99 -11.61 3.87
N GLU A 249 -25.55 -10.61 3.20
CA GLU A 249 -25.09 -10.08 1.92
C GLU A 249 -23.63 -9.58 1.93
N PRO A 250 -23.13 -8.88 2.99
CA PRO A 250 -21.72 -8.48 3.05
C PRO A 250 -20.73 -9.65 2.94
N PHE A 251 -21.17 -10.85 3.32
CA PHE A 251 -20.38 -12.09 3.26
C PHE A 251 -20.83 -13.04 2.16
N GLY A 252 -21.56 -12.56 1.14
CA GLY A 252 -22.05 -13.39 0.05
C GLY A 252 -22.99 -14.52 0.50
N GLY A 253 -23.68 -14.35 1.63
CA GLY A 253 -24.56 -15.34 2.25
C GLY A 253 -23.83 -16.41 3.07
N LYS A 254 -22.52 -16.31 3.26
CA LYS A 254 -21.75 -17.20 4.12
C LYS A 254 -21.85 -16.79 5.59
N GLU A 255 -21.62 -17.77 6.45
CA GLU A 255 -21.49 -17.58 7.89
C GLU A 255 -20.03 -17.36 8.25
N VAL A 256 -19.78 -16.32 9.04
CA VAL A 256 -18.45 -15.86 9.45
C VAL A 256 -18.48 -15.63 10.95
N THR A 257 -17.66 -16.38 11.67
CA THR A 257 -17.45 -16.19 13.11
C THR A 257 -16.25 -15.26 13.34
N ALA A 258 -16.44 -14.30 14.24
CA ALA A 258 -15.38 -13.49 14.81
C ALA A 258 -15.29 -13.71 16.32
N GLU A 259 -14.09 -13.89 16.86
CA GLU A 259 -13.87 -14.08 18.29
C GLU A 259 -12.91 -13.04 18.83
N LEU A 260 -13.19 -12.51 20.02
CA LEU A 260 -12.30 -11.63 20.77
C LEU A 260 -12.08 -12.22 22.16
N ALA A 261 -10.84 -12.31 22.59
CA ALA A 261 -10.51 -12.71 23.95
C ALA A 261 -9.38 -11.84 24.52
N GLY A 262 -9.31 -11.74 25.84
CA GLY A 262 -8.19 -11.04 26.49
C GLY A 262 -8.53 -10.42 27.84
N SER A 263 -7.71 -9.47 28.25
CA SER A 263 -7.90 -8.69 29.47
C SER A 263 -7.43 -7.24 29.26
N ALA A 264 -8.10 -6.29 29.91
CA ALA A 264 -7.74 -4.88 29.88
C ALA A 264 -7.76 -4.29 31.29
N ARG A 265 -6.86 -3.35 31.56
CA ARG A 265 -6.86 -2.55 32.79
C ARG A 265 -6.60 -1.09 32.46
N ALA A 266 -7.23 -0.19 33.19
CA ALA A 266 -6.99 1.24 33.09
C ALA A 266 -6.93 1.87 34.49
N ASN A 267 -5.97 2.75 34.70
CA ASN A 267 -5.84 3.57 35.89
C ASN A 267 -5.82 5.05 35.47
N LEU A 268 -6.85 5.79 35.86
CA LEU A 268 -7.05 7.19 35.52
C LEU A 268 -6.14 8.14 36.30
N GLU A 269 -5.70 7.75 37.50
CA GLU A 269 -4.82 8.57 38.35
C GLU A 269 -3.37 8.52 37.86
N ASN A 270 -2.90 7.33 37.47
CA ASN A 270 -1.57 7.13 36.91
C ASN A 270 -1.53 7.31 35.38
N GLU A 271 -2.69 7.55 34.76
CA GLU A 271 -2.88 7.63 33.31
C GLU A 271 -2.29 6.42 32.55
N THR A 272 -2.46 5.21 33.09
CA THR A 272 -1.96 3.97 32.48
C THR A 272 -3.09 3.10 31.99
N ALA A 273 -2.96 2.50 30.81
CA ALA A 273 -3.85 1.45 30.34
C ALA A 273 -3.02 0.28 29.80
N ASN A 274 -3.49 -0.94 30.02
CA ASN A 274 -2.86 -2.16 29.56
C ASN A 274 -3.90 -3.06 28.90
N LEU A 275 -3.51 -3.67 27.80
CA LEU A 275 -4.21 -4.74 27.10
C LEU A 275 -3.29 -5.96 27.14
N SER A 276 -3.74 -7.04 27.78
CA SER A 276 -2.96 -8.26 28.00
C SER A 276 -3.63 -9.48 27.37
N GLY A 277 -2.84 -10.30 26.68
CA GLY A 277 -3.25 -11.55 26.06
C GLY A 277 -4.43 -11.38 25.12
N PHE A 278 -4.51 -10.24 24.42
CA PHE A 278 -5.63 -9.96 23.54
C PHE A 278 -5.47 -10.73 22.23
N THR A 279 -6.51 -11.45 21.85
CA THR A 279 -6.59 -12.17 20.58
C THR A 279 -7.86 -11.80 19.85
N ALA A 280 -7.77 -11.62 18.54
CA ALA A 280 -8.92 -11.45 17.67
C ALA A 280 -8.82 -12.42 16.49
N SER A 281 -9.90 -13.11 16.17
CA SER A 281 -9.97 -13.99 15.01
C SER A 281 -11.12 -13.60 14.08
N LEU A 282 -10.92 -13.81 12.78
CA LEU A 282 -11.93 -13.67 11.75
C LEU A 282 -11.67 -14.72 10.67
N ALA A 283 -12.51 -15.75 10.59
CA ALA A 283 -12.27 -16.92 9.74
C ALA A 283 -10.89 -17.56 9.98
N ASN A 284 -9.94 -17.48 9.03
CA ASN A 284 -8.58 -17.99 9.19
C ASN A 284 -7.55 -16.92 9.62
N LEU A 285 -7.95 -15.66 9.77
CA LEU A 285 -7.10 -14.57 10.25
C LEU A 285 -7.06 -14.60 11.78
N ASN A 286 -5.86 -14.62 12.36
CA ASN A 286 -5.65 -14.59 13.81
C ASN A 286 -4.66 -13.50 14.18
N LEU A 287 -5.11 -12.55 15.00
CA LEU A 287 -4.33 -11.46 15.56
C LEU A 287 -4.10 -11.70 17.05
N SER A 288 -2.90 -11.40 17.52
CA SER A 288 -2.55 -11.34 18.95
C SER A 288 -1.81 -10.04 19.25
N THR A 289 -2.12 -9.42 20.39
CA THR A 289 -1.43 -8.20 20.83
C THR A 289 -1.42 -8.03 22.34
N ASP A 290 -0.33 -7.46 22.82
CA ASP A 290 -0.17 -6.95 24.18
C ASP A 290 0.24 -5.47 24.05
N LEU A 291 -0.51 -4.55 24.68
CA LEU A 291 -0.28 -3.11 24.56
C LEU A 291 -0.28 -2.44 25.93
N ASP A 292 0.67 -1.54 26.13
CA ASP A 292 0.74 -0.63 27.26
C ASP A 292 0.66 0.81 26.75
N VAL A 293 -0.17 1.60 27.42
CA VAL A 293 -0.35 3.03 27.17
C VAL A 293 -0.09 3.77 28.48
N THR A 294 0.74 4.81 28.45
CA THR A 294 0.93 5.70 29.61
C THR A 294 0.79 7.16 29.22
N GLY A 295 0.31 8.00 30.13
CA GLY A 295 0.14 9.43 29.91
C GLY A 295 -0.99 9.79 28.95
N PHE A 296 -2.05 8.98 28.86
CA PHE A 296 -3.14 9.18 27.87
C PHE A 296 -3.94 10.49 28.05
N GLY A 297 -3.74 11.23 29.14
CA GLY A 297 -4.40 12.52 29.37
C GLY A 297 -3.80 13.68 28.57
N ASP A 298 -2.51 13.65 28.24
CA ASP A 298 -1.81 14.72 27.51
C ASP A 298 -0.80 14.17 26.49
N LYS A 299 0.11 13.30 26.93
CA LYS A 299 1.22 12.79 26.11
C LYS A 299 1.22 11.27 26.09
N PRO A 300 0.27 10.65 25.37
CA PRO A 300 0.20 9.19 25.29
C PRO A 300 1.50 8.64 24.74
N THR A 301 2.07 7.68 25.45
CA THR A 301 3.16 6.83 24.96
C THR A 301 2.62 5.42 24.83
N LEU A 302 2.98 4.77 23.74
CA LEU A 302 2.55 3.41 23.42
C LEU A 302 3.78 2.49 23.47
N SER A 303 3.59 1.26 23.94
CA SER A 303 4.56 0.17 23.80
C SER A 303 3.84 -1.16 23.76
N GLY A 304 4.28 -2.10 22.93
CA GLY A 304 3.68 -3.42 22.87
C GLY A 304 4.11 -4.20 21.64
N GLU A 305 3.41 -5.30 21.40
CA GLU A 305 3.64 -6.19 20.25
C GLU A 305 2.32 -6.44 19.52
N ILE A 306 2.39 -6.50 18.19
CA ILE A 306 1.28 -6.88 17.33
C ILE A 306 1.76 -8.02 16.44
N SER A 307 1.00 -9.10 16.38
CA SER A 307 1.26 -10.20 15.48
C SER A 307 -0.03 -10.68 14.83
N ILE A 308 0.05 -10.99 13.54
CA ILE A 308 -0.94 -11.70 12.75
C ILE A 308 -0.28 -13.01 12.33
N ALA A 309 -0.85 -14.13 12.77
CA ALA A 309 -0.39 -15.46 12.41
C ALA A 309 -0.53 -15.70 10.90
N GLU A 310 0.27 -16.63 10.37
CA GLU A 310 0.23 -16.98 8.95
C GLU A 310 -1.18 -17.41 8.51
N PHE A 311 -1.69 -16.77 7.46
CA PHE A 311 -3.01 -17.05 6.89
C PHE A 311 -2.99 -16.97 5.36
N SER A 312 -3.97 -17.64 4.74
CA SER A 312 -4.24 -17.56 3.31
C SER A 312 -5.25 -16.45 3.02
N LEU A 313 -4.86 -15.45 2.22
CA LEU A 313 -5.76 -14.39 1.80
C LEU A 313 -6.86 -14.91 0.87
N LYS A 314 -6.54 -15.91 0.04
CA LYS A 314 -7.54 -16.59 -0.81
C LYS A 314 -8.62 -17.26 0.03
N ASP A 315 -8.23 -17.97 1.08
CA ASP A 315 -9.18 -18.60 2.01
C ASP A 315 -9.96 -17.55 2.80
N LEU A 316 -9.31 -16.47 3.24
CA LEU A 316 -9.97 -15.36 3.93
C LEU A 316 -11.07 -14.74 3.05
N LEU A 317 -10.73 -14.34 1.82
CA LEU A 317 -11.67 -13.75 0.88
C LEU A 317 -12.81 -14.72 0.55
N ASN A 318 -12.50 -16.00 0.33
CA ASN A 318 -13.51 -17.02 0.10
C ASN A 318 -14.45 -17.14 1.31
N ASN A 319 -13.94 -17.23 2.54
CA ASN A 319 -14.75 -17.31 3.76
C ASN A 319 -15.62 -16.06 3.96
N LEU A 320 -15.10 -14.89 3.59
CA LEU A 320 -15.83 -13.62 3.61
C LEU A 320 -16.75 -13.40 2.39
N GLY A 321 -16.93 -14.41 1.52
CA GLY A 321 -17.77 -14.32 0.32
C GLY A 321 -17.32 -13.27 -0.70
N GLN A 322 -16.05 -12.83 -0.63
CA GLN A 322 -15.46 -11.87 -1.54
C GLN A 322 -15.00 -12.56 -2.83
N PRO A 323 -14.97 -11.83 -3.97
CA PRO A 323 -14.44 -12.38 -5.21
C PRO A 323 -12.97 -12.80 -5.04
N PRO A 324 -12.54 -13.90 -5.69
CA PRO A 324 -11.15 -14.33 -5.65
C PRO A 324 -10.25 -13.32 -6.36
N VAL A 325 -9.01 -13.20 -5.89
CA VAL A 325 -7.97 -12.44 -6.60
C VAL A 325 -7.32 -13.38 -7.62
N GLU A 326 -7.58 -13.12 -8.90
CA GLU A 326 -6.96 -13.86 -9.99
C GLU A 326 -5.52 -13.42 -10.21
N THR A 327 -4.62 -14.40 -10.21
CA THR A 327 -3.18 -14.23 -10.32
C THR A 327 -2.64 -15.19 -11.39
N SER A 328 -1.52 -14.85 -12.00
CA SER A 328 -0.87 -15.64 -13.04
C SER A 328 -0.37 -16.97 -12.48
N ASP A 329 0.01 -16.99 -11.21
CA ASP A 329 0.31 -18.18 -10.43
C ASP A 329 -0.86 -18.51 -9.48
N PRO A 330 -1.52 -19.67 -9.60
CA PRO A 330 -2.62 -20.03 -8.71
C PRO A 330 -2.18 -20.31 -7.26
N ASP A 331 -0.88 -20.44 -6.97
CA ASP A 331 -0.33 -20.84 -5.66
C ASP A 331 0.26 -19.65 -4.87
N VAL A 332 -0.11 -18.39 -5.18
CA VAL A 332 0.25 -17.20 -4.38
C VAL A 332 -0.88 -16.70 -3.49
N LEU A 333 -0.59 -15.79 -2.56
CA LEU A 333 -1.49 -15.21 -1.57
C LEU A 333 -1.99 -16.24 -0.54
N GLU A 334 -1.17 -17.25 -0.24
CA GLU A 334 -1.50 -18.37 0.65
C GLU A 334 -0.81 -18.27 2.01
N ALA A 335 0.35 -17.60 2.10
CA ALA A 335 1.10 -17.47 3.34
C ALA A 335 1.45 -16.00 3.63
N ILE A 336 0.52 -15.30 4.26
CA ILE A 336 0.70 -13.91 4.70
C ILE A 336 0.83 -13.89 6.22
N ALA A 337 1.87 -13.24 6.74
CA ALA A 337 2.05 -13.04 8.18
C ALA A 337 2.63 -11.66 8.47
N PHE A 338 2.36 -11.15 9.67
CA PHE A 338 2.86 -9.85 10.11
C PHE A 338 3.24 -9.91 11.58
N SER A 339 4.38 -9.32 11.96
CA SER A 339 4.72 -9.11 13.36
C SER A 339 5.57 -7.86 13.53
N THR A 340 5.35 -7.11 14.60
CA THR A 340 6.14 -5.92 14.92
C THR A 340 6.02 -5.61 16.42
N GLY A 341 7.08 -5.05 17.00
CA GLY A 341 6.94 -4.18 18.16
C GLY A 341 6.29 -2.87 17.72
N ILE A 342 5.39 -2.32 18.53
CA ILE A 342 4.75 -1.02 18.31
C ILE A 342 5.05 -0.11 19.50
N GLY A 343 5.35 1.15 19.24
CA GLY A 343 5.48 2.13 20.32
C GLY A 343 5.64 3.56 19.83
N GLY A 344 6.34 4.38 20.61
CA GLY A 344 6.70 5.75 20.25
C GLY A 344 6.09 6.83 21.17
N PRO A 345 6.59 8.08 21.07
CA PRO A 345 6.09 9.20 21.85
C PRO A 345 4.73 9.71 21.30
N ALA A 346 4.10 10.60 22.06
CA ALA A 346 2.84 11.23 21.66
C ALA A 346 2.91 11.82 20.24
N GLY A 347 1.96 11.43 19.39
CA GLY A 347 1.85 11.86 18.00
C GLY A 347 2.76 11.11 17.02
N LYS A 348 3.54 10.11 17.46
CA LYS A 348 4.37 9.28 16.57
C LYS A 348 4.26 7.80 16.92
N VAL A 349 3.81 7.00 15.97
CA VAL A 349 3.84 5.54 16.05
C VAL A 349 5.13 5.04 15.44
N GLU A 350 5.83 4.16 16.13
CA GLU A 350 7.08 3.53 15.72
C GLU A 350 6.88 2.01 15.68
N LEU A 351 7.39 1.39 14.63
CA LEU A 351 7.37 -0.06 14.40
C LEU A 351 8.81 -0.57 14.46
N THR A 352 9.09 -1.51 15.36
CA THR A 352 10.39 -2.13 15.56
C THR A 352 10.33 -3.62 15.29
N ASP A 353 11.43 -4.21 14.82
CA ASP A 353 11.50 -5.63 14.49
C ASP A 353 10.36 -6.08 13.54
N LEU A 354 9.97 -5.18 12.64
CA LEU A 354 8.89 -5.38 11.68
C LEU A 354 9.27 -6.55 10.78
N THR A 355 8.40 -7.55 10.71
CA THR A 355 8.51 -8.69 9.81
C THR A 355 7.21 -8.84 9.03
N ILE A 356 7.30 -8.88 7.71
CA ILE A 356 6.17 -9.07 6.79
C ILE A 356 6.49 -10.28 5.92
N LYS A 357 5.63 -11.28 5.96
CA LYS A 357 5.71 -12.45 5.07
C LYS A 357 4.64 -12.35 4.00
N LEU A 358 5.04 -12.61 2.76
CA LEU A 358 4.17 -12.75 1.60
C LEU A 358 4.68 -13.96 0.80
N ASP A 359 4.04 -15.10 0.99
CA ASP A 359 4.42 -16.39 0.39
C ASP A 359 5.89 -16.75 0.66
N ASP A 360 6.72 -16.76 -0.38
CA ASP A 360 8.16 -17.05 -0.31
C ASP A 360 9.03 -15.80 -0.03
N THR A 361 8.40 -14.64 0.16
CA THR A 361 9.04 -13.35 0.42
C THR A 361 8.94 -12.97 1.89
N THR A 362 10.07 -12.59 2.49
CA THR A 362 10.13 -12.02 3.84
C THR A 362 10.80 -10.65 3.82
N PHE A 363 10.08 -9.62 4.28
CA PHE A 363 10.64 -8.31 4.58
C PHE A 363 10.88 -8.17 6.08
N THR A 364 12.03 -7.60 6.44
CA THR A 364 12.37 -7.24 7.83
C THR A 364 12.74 -5.77 7.91
N GLY A 365 12.51 -5.11 9.05
CA GLY A 365 12.89 -3.71 9.18
C GLY A 365 12.25 -2.93 10.32
N SER A 366 12.01 -1.65 10.06
CA SER A 366 11.35 -0.72 10.98
C SER A 366 10.56 0.33 10.22
N GLY A 367 9.67 1.01 10.92
CA GLY A 367 8.91 2.12 10.35
C GLY A 367 8.47 3.13 11.39
N SER A 368 8.02 4.29 10.95
CA SER A 368 7.31 5.21 11.81
C SER A 368 6.30 6.05 11.05
N TYR A 369 5.25 6.45 11.76
CA TYR A 369 4.18 7.30 11.27
C TYR A 369 3.94 8.46 12.23
N ASN A 370 4.07 9.68 11.74
CA ASN A 370 3.79 10.88 12.52
C ASN A 370 2.35 11.34 12.24
N LEU A 371 1.52 11.38 13.28
CA LEU A 371 0.10 11.72 13.16
C LEU A 371 -0.14 13.20 12.84
N ALA A 372 0.80 14.09 13.21
CA ALA A 372 0.62 15.53 13.07
C ALA A 372 0.79 16.01 11.62
N ASP A 373 1.73 15.41 10.89
CA ASP A 373 2.06 15.78 9.50
C ASP A 373 1.93 14.61 8.52
N THR A 374 1.40 13.48 8.98
CA THR A 374 1.25 12.22 8.21
C THR A 374 2.57 11.70 7.64
N GLY A 375 3.71 12.10 8.22
CA GLY A 375 5.04 11.70 7.79
C GLY A 375 5.28 10.22 7.96
N VAL A 376 5.72 9.56 6.90
CA VAL A 376 6.01 8.12 6.84
C VAL A 376 7.51 7.91 6.71
N VAL A 377 8.08 7.07 7.57
CA VAL A 377 9.46 6.58 7.44
C VAL A 377 9.46 5.06 7.42
N PHE A 378 10.12 4.44 6.44
CA PHE A 378 10.30 2.98 6.41
C PHE A 378 11.74 2.61 6.05
N GLN A 379 12.26 1.59 6.72
CA GLN A 379 13.51 0.94 6.36
C GLN A 379 13.23 -0.56 6.28
N LEU A 380 13.22 -1.10 5.06
CA LEU A 380 12.83 -2.49 4.79
C LEU A 380 13.93 -3.22 4.03
N GLN A 381 14.19 -4.47 4.40
CA GLN A 381 15.06 -5.39 3.70
C GLN A 381 14.28 -6.67 3.39
N GLY A 382 14.05 -6.94 2.11
CA GLY A 382 13.47 -8.16 1.58
C GLY A 382 14.52 -9.17 1.09
N ASP A 383 14.15 -10.44 1.03
CA ASP A 383 14.95 -11.52 0.45
C ASP A 383 14.75 -11.64 -1.06
N GLN A 384 13.59 -12.09 -1.52
CA GLN A 384 13.25 -12.31 -2.92
C GLN A 384 11.79 -11.97 -3.18
N LEU A 385 11.46 -11.40 -4.33
CA LEU A 385 10.09 -11.19 -4.78
C LEU A 385 9.97 -11.55 -6.25
N ASN A 386 9.05 -12.45 -6.58
CA ASN A 386 8.66 -12.68 -7.96
C ASN A 386 7.32 -11.97 -8.21
N ALA A 387 7.38 -10.74 -8.72
CA ALA A 387 6.21 -9.91 -8.98
C ALA A 387 5.34 -10.48 -10.10
N ASP A 388 5.92 -11.23 -11.05
CA ASP A 388 5.19 -11.80 -12.18
C ASP A 388 4.09 -12.77 -11.75
N ARG A 389 4.28 -13.47 -10.62
CA ARG A 389 3.31 -14.41 -10.03
C ARG A 389 2.02 -13.72 -9.56
N TYR A 390 2.09 -12.44 -9.22
CA TYR A 390 0.96 -11.67 -8.68
C TYR A 390 0.22 -10.85 -9.75
N LEU A 391 0.73 -10.83 -10.99
CA LEU A 391 0.05 -10.18 -12.10
C LEU A 391 -1.24 -10.94 -12.46
N PRO A 392 -2.27 -10.29 -13.03
CA PRO A 392 -3.43 -11.00 -13.56
C PRO A 392 -3.02 -12.07 -14.58
N PRO A 393 -3.76 -13.18 -14.69
CA PRO A 393 -3.50 -14.19 -15.70
C PRO A 393 -3.60 -13.56 -17.10
N LYS A 394 -2.71 -13.97 -18.01
CA LYS A 394 -2.83 -13.58 -19.43
C LYS A 394 -4.15 -14.11 -19.94
N ALA A 395 -4.95 -13.26 -20.59
CA ALA A 395 -6.26 -13.64 -21.10
C ALA A 395 -6.13 -14.86 -22.04
N GLU A 396 -6.72 -15.99 -21.66
CA GLU A 396 -6.81 -17.18 -22.52
C GLU A 396 -7.74 -16.86 -23.70
N GLY A 397 -7.17 -16.41 -24.82
CA GLY A 397 -7.96 -16.00 -25.99
C GLY A 397 -7.20 -15.23 -27.07
N GLU A 398 -6.01 -14.69 -26.78
CA GLU A 398 -5.06 -14.37 -27.83
C GLU A 398 -4.38 -15.66 -28.27
N ALA A 399 -5.12 -16.42 -29.10
CA ALA A 399 -4.48 -17.29 -30.05
C ALA A 399 -3.36 -16.50 -30.74
N GLU A 400 -2.27 -17.19 -31.09
CA GLU A 400 -1.37 -16.81 -32.18
C GLU A 400 -2.21 -16.55 -33.44
N GLU A 401 -2.84 -15.38 -33.54
CA GLU A 401 -3.29 -14.84 -34.81
C GLU A 401 -2.04 -14.33 -35.52
N ALA A 402 -1.83 -14.91 -36.69
CA ALA A 402 -0.92 -14.46 -37.74
C ALA A 402 -0.77 -12.93 -37.77
N PRO A 403 0.42 -12.39 -38.16
CA PRO A 403 0.80 -11.00 -37.94
C PRO A 403 -0.33 -10.08 -38.38
N ALA A 404 -0.99 -9.48 -37.39
CA ALA A 404 -1.97 -8.45 -37.62
C ALA A 404 -1.26 -7.39 -38.47
N SER A 405 -1.80 -7.17 -39.66
CA SER A 405 -1.54 -5.97 -40.44
C SER A 405 -1.50 -4.78 -39.49
N GLN A 406 -0.41 -4.02 -39.54
CA GLN A 406 -0.17 -2.78 -38.81
C GLN A 406 -1.32 -1.78 -39.05
N GLU A 407 -2.44 -1.98 -38.37
CA GLU A 407 -3.30 -0.90 -37.96
C GLU A 407 -2.75 -0.44 -36.63
N THR A 408 -2.14 0.75 -36.67
CA THR A 408 -1.86 1.60 -35.51
C THR A 408 -2.91 1.34 -34.43
N ALA A 409 -2.51 0.69 -33.34
CA ALA A 409 -3.24 0.72 -32.10
C ALA A 409 -3.51 2.19 -31.82
N ALA A 410 -4.74 2.64 -32.07
CA ALA A 410 -5.16 3.97 -31.71
C ALA A 410 -5.03 4.01 -30.19
N ALA A 411 -3.98 4.67 -29.72
CA ALA A 411 -3.74 4.88 -28.31
C ALA A 411 -5.05 5.41 -27.72
N GLY A 412 -5.65 4.63 -26.82
CA GLY A 412 -6.72 5.14 -25.97
C GLY A 412 -6.25 6.45 -25.32
N PRO A 413 -7.17 7.31 -24.85
CA PRO A 413 -6.80 8.57 -24.24
C PRO A 413 -5.75 8.33 -23.14
N GLU A 414 -4.56 8.91 -23.31
CA GLU A 414 -3.46 8.74 -22.35
C GLU A 414 -3.93 9.21 -20.97
N GLY A 415 -3.79 8.33 -19.98
CA GLY A 415 -4.02 8.65 -18.58
C GLY A 415 -2.89 9.50 -18.01
N ASP A 416 -3.21 10.24 -16.94
CA ASP A 416 -2.22 10.96 -16.17
C ASP A 416 -1.32 9.97 -15.39
N LEU A 417 -0.02 10.23 -15.34
CA LEU A 417 0.99 9.33 -14.74
C LEU A 417 1.03 9.42 -13.22
N LEU A 418 0.88 10.63 -12.68
CA LEU A 418 1.07 10.93 -11.27
C LEU A 418 -0.19 11.52 -10.64
N PRO A 419 -0.58 11.06 -9.44
CA PRO A 419 -1.59 11.73 -8.62
C PRO A 419 -0.96 12.96 -7.93
N LEU A 420 -0.97 14.11 -8.62
CA LEU A 420 -0.23 15.30 -8.19
C LEU A 420 -0.61 15.81 -6.79
N GLU A 421 -1.91 15.78 -6.44
CA GLU A 421 -2.37 16.20 -5.10
C GLU A 421 -1.84 15.31 -3.98
N THR A 422 -1.76 13.99 -4.23
CA THR A 422 -1.14 13.05 -3.31
C THR A 422 0.34 13.38 -3.13
N ILE A 423 1.10 13.57 -4.21
CA ILE A 423 2.54 13.89 -4.13
C ILE A 423 2.78 15.24 -3.42
N ARG A 424 1.90 16.23 -3.62
CA ARG A 424 2.00 17.56 -2.96
C ARG A 424 1.85 17.48 -1.45
N SER A 425 0.96 16.60 -0.97
CA SER A 425 0.71 16.37 0.46
C SER A 425 1.64 15.32 1.09
N LEU A 426 2.33 14.53 0.27
CA LEU A 426 3.16 13.42 0.73
C LEU A 426 4.41 13.89 1.48
N LEU A 427 4.61 13.32 2.67
CA LEU A 427 5.83 13.40 3.46
C LEU A 427 6.35 11.99 3.70
N LEU A 428 7.39 11.58 2.95
CA LEU A 428 7.91 10.21 2.99
C LEU A 428 9.44 10.18 3.02
N ASP A 429 9.98 9.17 3.69
CA ASP A 429 11.38 8.76 3.67
C ASP A 429 11.45 7.23 3.69
N ILE A 430 11.77 6.60 2.55
CA ILE A 430 11.72 5.15 2.39
C ILE A 430 13.08 4.66 1.89
N ASP A 431 13.67 3.74 2.65
CA ASP A 431 14.81 2.91 2.25
C ASP A 431 14.34 1.45 2.09
N LEU A 432 14.53 0.90 0.91
CA LEU A 432 14.18 -0.48 0.56
C LEU A 432 15.39 -1.20 -0.03
N GLY A 433 15.79 -2.30 0.59
CA GLY A 433 16.68 -3.30 0.03
C GLY A 433 15.91 -4.56 -0.36
N LEU A 434 16.28 -5.20 -1.47
CA LEU A 434 15.71 -6.49 -1.87
C LEU A 434 16.80 -7.37 -2.51
N GLY A 435 16.95 -8.60 -2.03
CA GLY A 435 17.99 -9.52 -2.52
C GLY A 435 17.78 -9.90 -4.00
N GLN A 436 16.56 -10.21 -4.40
CA GLN A 436 16.18 -10.52 -5.78
C GLN A 436 14.77 -10.03 -6.12
N LEU A 437 14.57 -9.50 -7.32
CA LEU A 437 13.28 -9.24 -7.94
C LEU A 437 13.20 -9.96 -9.27
N ILE A 438 12.10 -10.66 -9.51
CA ILE A 438 11.72 -11.14 -10.84
C ILE A 438 10.49 -10.33 -11.26
N VAL A 439 10.61 -9.59 -12.37
CA VAL A 439 9.53 -8.76 -12.92
C VAL A 439 9.68 -8.66 -14.43
N SER A 440 8.61 -8.89 -15.18
CA SER A 440 8.61 -8.99 -16.64
C SER A 440 9.67 -9.98 -17.15
N ASN A 441 9.82 -11.11 -16.47
CA ASN A 441 10.89 -12.11 -16.65
C ASN A 441 12.32 -11.60 -16.38
N LEU A 442 12.51 -10.33 -16.05
CA LEU A 442 13.82 -9.78 -15.70
C LEU A 442 14.19 -10.20 -14.29
N THR A 443 15.36 -10.83 -14.15
CA THR A 443 15.95 -11.14 -12.85
C THR A 443 16.93 -10.04 -12.44
N ILE A 444 16.56 -9.27 -11.43
CA ILE A 444 17.37 -8.19 -10.85
C ILE A 444 17.82 -8.62 -9.46
N ASN A 445 19.11 -8.51 -9.16
CA ASN A 445 19.67 -8.87 -7.85
C ASN A 445 20.21 -7.64 -7.12
N GLU A 446 20.31 -7.72 -5.79
CA GLU A 446 20.90 -6.68 -4.93
C GLU A 446 20.28 -5.29 -5.15
N ILE A 447 18.95 -5.22 -5.13
CA ILE A 447 18.22 -3.98 -5.35
C ILE A 447 18.34 -3.07 -4.14
N LYS A 448 18.59 -1.80 -4.41
CA LYS A 448 18.50 -0.71 -3.43
C LYS A 448 17.63 0.39 -4.01
N ALA A 449 16.67 0.84 -3.22
CA ALA A 449 15.81 1.96 -3.54
C ALA A 449 15.71 2.89 -2.33
N SER A 450 16.06 4.17 -2.49
CA SER A 450 15.85 5.20 -1.47
C SER A 450 15.03 6.34 -2.07
N THR A 451 13.94 6.72 -1.43
CA THR A 451 13.02 7.75 -1.93
C THR A 451 12.60 8.69 -0.82
N THR A 452 12.62 9.98 -1.11
CA THR A 452 12.11 11.03 -0.23
C THR A 452 11.03 11.85 -0.93
N ALA A 453 10.01 12.29 -0.19
CA ALA A 453 9.02 13.23 -0.70
C ALA A 453 8.67 14.26 0.35
N LYS A 454 8.60 15.52 -0.07
CA LYS A 454 8.21 16.62 0.80
C LYS A 454 7.74 17.82 -0.02
N ASN A 455 6.59 18.37 0.33
CA ASN A 455 6.06 19.61 -0.25
C ASN A 455 6.01 19.59 -1.80
N GLY A 456 5.57 18.48 -2.38
CA GLY A 456 5.49 18.30 -3.84
C GLY A 456 6.83 18.08 -4.55
N LEU A 457 7.93 17.85 -3.82
CA LEU A 457 9.20 17.41 -4.38
C LEU A 457 9.41 15.93 -4.02
N LEU A 458 9.36 15.05 -5.01
CA LEU A 458 9.64 13.61 -4.88
C LEU A 458 11.02 13.32 -5.48
N LYS A 459 11.87 12.64 -4.74
CA LYS A 459 13.21 12.26 -5.15
C LYS A 459 13.38 10.77 -4.96
N VAL A 460 13.74 10.08 -6.04
CA VAL A 460 14.36 8.76 -5.99
C VAL A 460 15.86 9.03 -5.93
N ASP A 461 16.40 9.01 -4.72
CA ASP A 461 17.80 9.35 -4.45
C ASP A 461 18.74 8.23 -4.95
N GLU A 462 18.31 6.97 -4.84
CA GLU A 462 18.97 5.80 -5.42
C GLU A 462 17.91 4.79 -5.90
N PHE A 463 18.08 4.27 -7.11
CA PHE A 463 17.47 3.01 -7.56
C PHE A 463 18.54 2.23 -8.32
N SER A 464 19.08 1.18 -7.71
CA SER A 464 20.23 0.45 -8.23
C SER A 464 20.06 -1.06 -8.08
N GLY A 465 20.82 -1.82 -8.88
CA GLY A 465 20.82 -3.28 -8.82
C GLY A 465 21.76 -3.92 -9.84
N LYS A 466 21.89 -5.23 -9.74
CA LYS A 466 22.60 -6.09 -10.69
C LYS A 466 21.62 -6.71 -11.67
N LEU A 467 21.91 -6.59 -12.95
CA LEU A 467 21.07 -7.09 -14.03
C LEU A 467 21.94 -7.86 -15.03
N TYR A 468 21.68 -9.17 -15.16
CA TYR A 468 22.55 -10.13 -15.84
C TYR A 468 24.00 -10.07 -15.31
N GLU A 469 24.98 -9.79 -16.17
CA GLU A 469 26.41 -9.66 -15.82
C GLU A 469 26.82 -8.23 -15.45
N GLY A 470 25.87 -7.29 -15.46
CA GLY A 470 26.11 -5.87 -15.26
C GLY A 470 25.37 -5.30 -14.06
N SER A 471 25.37 -3.97 -13.99
CA SER A 471 24.65 -3.21 -12.98
C SER A 471 24.03 -1.95 -13.57
N PHE A 472 22.99 -1.45 -12.93
CA PHE A 472 22.40 -0.15 -13.24
C PHE A 472 22.25 0.67 -11.96
N GLY A 473 22.18 1.99 -12.15
CA GLY A 473 21.79 2.97 -11.16
C GLY A 473 20.94 4.05 -11.82
N ALA A 474 19.98 4.57 -11.08
CA ALA A 474 19.13 5.67 -11.50
C ALA A 474 18.84 6.60 -10.32
N ASN A 475 18.68 7.87 -10.63
CA ASN A 475 18.13 8.88 -9.73
C ASN A 475 17.09 9.70 -10.51
N VAL A 476 16.01 10.08 -9.82
CA VAL A 476 14.92 10.83 -10.43
C VAL A 476 14.47 11.91 -9.46
N THR A 477 14.33 13.14 -9.93
CA THR A 477 13.67 14.21 -9.18
C THR A 477 12.42 14.66 -9.93
N ILE A 478 11.30 14.67 -9.23
CA ILE A 478 9.99 15.07 -9.73
C ILE A 478 9.52 16.27 -8.90
N ASP A 479 9.38 17.41 -9.56
CA ASP A 479 8.80 18.63 -8.98
C ASP A 479 7.34 18.75 -9.41
N ALA A 480 6.44 18.31 -8.53
CA ALA A 480 5.00 18.29 -8.72
C ALA A 480 4.28 19.53 -8.16
N ARG A 481 5.00 20.61 -7.83
CA ARG A 481 4.41 21.85 -7.28
C ARG A 481 3.56 22.63 -8.29
N SER A 482 3.56 22.24 -9.56
CA SER A 482 2.66 22.73 -10.62
C SER A 482 1.98 21.58 -11.35
N ASP A 483 0.89 21.85 -12.08
CA ASP A 483 0.14 20.83 -12.84
C ASP A 483 0.89 20.30 -14.06
N ASN A 484 1.99 20.96 -14.42
CA ASN A 484 2.98 20.47 -15.37
C ASN A 484 4.26 20.10 -14.61
N PRO A 485 4.38 18.88 -14.03
CA PRO A 485 5.51 18.53 -13.18
C PRO A 485 6.80 18.49 -13.99
N LYS A 486 7.92 18.87 -13.36
CA LYS A 486 9.26 18.82 -13.97
C LYS A 486 10.01 17.58 -13.49
N TRP A 487 10.74 16.97 -14.40
CA TRP A 487 11.49 15.75 -14.16
C TRP A 487 12.96 15.99 -14.48
N THR A 488 13.83 15.51 -13.61
CA THR A 488 15.27 15.36 -13.87
C THR A 488 15.60 13.90 -13.67
N VAL A 489 16.17 13.27 -14.71
CA VAL A 489 16.46 11.85 -14.76
C VAL A 489 17.95 11.66 -15.00
N GLY A 490 18.60 10.95 -14.08
CA GLY A 490 19.97 10.46 -14.23
C GLY A 490 19.96 8.94 -14.21
N SER A 491 20.69 8.31 -15.13
CA SER A 491 20.90 6.86 -15.09
C SER A 491 22.28 6.49 -15.59
N ASP A 492 22.89 5.49 -14.96
CA ASP A 492 24.14 4.87 -15.35
C ASP A 492 23.94 3.36 -15.45
N VAL A 493 24.33 2.77 -16.57
CA VAL A 493 24.30 1.33 -16.83
C VAL A 493 25.72 0.90 -17.14
N THR A 494 26.17 -0.22 -16.56
CA THR A 494 27.53 -0.75 -16.74
C THR A 494 27.44 -2.23 -17.09
N ASN A 495 28.00 -2.58 -18.25
CA ASN A 495 28.14 -3.95 -18.75
C ASN A 495 26.85 -4.81 -18.70
N VAL A 496 25.68 -4.21 -18.96
CA VAL A 496 24.43 -4.97 -19.02
C VAL A 496 24.29 -5.61 -20.40
N GLN A 497 24.01 -6.90 -20.43
CA GLN A 497 23.95 -7.64 -21.69
C GLN A 497 22.67 -7.30 -22.47
N THR A 498 22.84 -6.71 -23.65
CA THR A 498 21.72 -6.18 -24.44
C THR A 498 20.84 -7.28 -25.03
N LEU A 499 21.43 -8.39 -25.47
CA LEU A 499 20.68 -9.47 -26.11
C LEU A 499 19.63 -10.08 -25.16
N PRO A 500 19.97 -10.60 -23.96
CA PRO A 500 18.94 -11.12 -23.06
C PRO A 500 17.97 -10.02 -22.61
N LEU A 501 18.44 -8.80 -22.33
CA LEU A 501 17.57 -7.68 -21.94
C LEU A 501 16.49 -7.37 -22.98
N LEU A 502 16.89 -7.20 -24.24
CA LEU A 502 15.97 -6.85 -25.32
C LEU A 502 15.08 -8.03 -25.74
N THR A 503 15.57 -9.26 -25.55
CA THR A 503 14.77 -10.48 -25.78
C THR A 503 13.67 -10.58 -24.72
N ASP A 504 13.99 -10.41 -23.44
CA ASP A 504 13.04 -10.55 -22.32
C ASP A 504 11.99 -9.41 -22.33
N LEU A 505 12.36 -8.19 -22.74
CA LEU A 505 11.46 -7.03 -22.73
C LEU A 505 10.63 -6.82 -24.00
N ALA A 506 11.19 -7.12 -25.17
CA ALA A 506 10.61 -6.68 -26.45
C ALA A 506 10.72 -7.72 -27.57
N GLU A 507 11.22 -8.93 -27.28
CA GLU A 507 11.49 -9.97 -28.29
C GLU A 507 12.42 -9.48 -29.43
N VAL A 508 13.25 -8.47 -29.12
CA VAL A 508 14.19 -7.86 -30.07
C VAL A 508 15.56 -8.49 -29.90
N ASP A 509 16.13 -9.01 -30.98
CA ASP A 509 17.41 -9.74 -30.96
C ASP A 509 18.45 -9.18 -31.95
N MET A 510 18.31 -7.90 -32.32
CA MET A 510 19.13 -7.16 -33.30
C MET A 510 20.57 -6.90 -32.88
N LEU A 511 20.82 -6.76 -31.58
CA LEU A 511 22.06 -6.20 -31.07
C LEU A 511 22.48 -6.96 -29.83
N ALA A 512 23.71 -7.48 -29.85
CA ALA A 512 24.33 -8.14 -28.71
C ALA A 512 25.59 -7.39 -28.29
N GLY A 513 25.90 -7.39 -27.00
CA GLY A 513 27.10 -6.79 -26.41
C GLY A 513 26.86 -6.29 -24.99
N GLY A 514 27.94 -5.95 -24.30
CA GLY A 514 27.89 -5.35 -22.97
C GLY A 514 27.63 -3.86 -23.07
N ALA A 515 26.42 -3.41 -22.74
CA ALA A 515 26.03 -2.01 -22.80
C ALA A 515 26.47 -1.24 -21.55
N ASN A 516 27.10 -0.10 -21.81
CA ASN A 516 27.39 0.96 -20.86
C ASN A 516 26.62 2.20 -21.33
N LEU A 517 25.75 2.72 -20.49
CA LEU A 517 24.87 3.84 -20.83
C LEU A 517 24.96 4.91 -19.75
N LYS A 518 24.97 6.17 -20.13
CA LYS A 518 24.78 7.30 -19.22
C LYS A 518 23.72 8.23 -19.77
N VAL A 519 22.65 8.41 -19.03
CA VAL A 519 21.52 9.28 -19.38
C VAL A 519 21.48 10.46 -18.43
N ASN A 520 21.39 11.68 -18.97
CA ASN A 520 21.06 12.87 -18.22
C ASN A 520 20.00 13.64 -19.00
N ALA A 521 18.77 13.66 -18.49
CA ALA A 521 17.64 14.26 -19.20
C ALA A 521 16.78 15.10 -18.25
N ASN A 522 16.24 16.20 -18.78
CA ASN A 522 15.19 16.97 -18.15
C ASN A 522 13.95 16.91 -19.01
N THR A 523 12.77 16.88 -18.38
CA THR A 523 11.51 16.95 -19.12
C THR A 523 10.39 17.55 -18.26
N SER A 524 9.22 17.77 -18.83
CA SER A 524 8.03 18.17 -18.10
C SER A 524 6.76 17.58 -18.68
N GLY A 525 5.79 17.30 -17.83
CA GLY A 525 4.51 16.71 -18.22
C GLY A 525 4.04 15.63 -17.26
N ASN A 526 2.74 15.35 -17.26
CA ASN A 526 2.15 14.25 -16.50
C ASN A 526 1.65 13.11 -17.40
N ARG A 527 2.17 13.02 -18.64
CA ARG A 527 1.81 12.00 -19.64
C ARG A 527 3.04 11.60 -20.44
N ILE A 528 3.09 10.35 -20.91
CA ILE A 528 4.25 9.81 -21.64
C ILE A 528 4.56 10.65 -22.88
N SER A 529 3.54 11.00 -23.68
CA SER A 529 3.71 11.84 -24.86
C SER A 529 4.34 13.20 -24.54
N ALA A 530 3.92 13.84 -23.44
CA ALA A 530 4.45 15.13 -22.99
C ALA A 530 5.88 14.99 -22.45
N LEU A 531 6.17 13.94 -21.68
CA LEU A 531 7.53 13.65 -21.20
C LEU A 531 8.49 13.44 -22.38
N ARG A 532 8.06 12.72 -23.42
CA ARG A 532 8.85 12.50 -24.62
C ARG A 532 9.03 13.79 -25.43
N SER A 533 7.95 14.52 -25.71
CA SER A 533 8.02 15.74 -26.55
C SER A 533 8.79 16.89 -25.91
N ASN A 534 8.85 16.93 -24.58
CA ASN A 534 9.52 17.98 -23.81
C ASN A 534 10.89 17.57 -23.28
N ALA A 535 11.38 16.36 -23.63
CA ALA A 535 12.67 15.88 -23.17
C ALA A 535 13.83 16.68 -23.80
N ASP A 536 14.82 17.02 -22.97
CA ASP A 536 16.05 17.69 -23.37
C ASP A 536 17.21 17.12 -22.55
N GLY A 537 18.32 16.79 -23.20
CA GLY A 537 19.45 16.16 -22.51
C GLY A 537 20.33 15.34 -23.42
N GLN A 538 21.09 14.41 -22.85
CA GLN A 538 22.09 13.64 -23.57
C GLN A 538 22.16 12.20 -23.07
N ILE A 539 22.40 11.28 -24.01
CA ILE A 539 22.69 9.87 -23.77
C ILE A 539 24.08 9.57 -24.32
N SER A 540 25.01 9.18 -23.47
CA SER A 540 26.30 8.60 -23.89
C SER A 540 26.20 7.08 -23.83
N PHE A 541 26.62 6.38 -24.87
CA PHE A 541 26.60 4.92 -24.88
C PHE A 541 27.93 4.34 -25.36
N ASN A 542 28.23 3.15 -24.84
CA ASN A 542 29.30 2.29 -25.29
C ASN A 542 28.84 0.83 -25.21
N LEU A 543 28.94 0.09 -26.31
CA LEU A 543 28.72 -1.34 -26.36
C LEU A 543 30.06 -2.02 -26.62
N ALA A 544 30.47 -2.86 -25.67
CA ALA A 544 31.70 -3.64 -25.75
C ALA A 544 31.42 -5.05 -26.30
N GLU A 545 32.36 -5.57 -27.08
CA GLU A 545 32.42 -6.98 -27.52
C GLU A 545 31.08 -7.49 -28.05
N GLY A 546 30.54 -6.80 -29.05
CA GLY A 546 29.18 -7.03 -29.53
C GLY A 546 29.10 -7.53 -30.97
N GLU A 547 27.87 -7.72 -31.42
CA GLU A 547 27.57 -7.96 -32.82
C GLU A 547 26.22 -7.36 -33.23
N PHE A 548 26.18 -6.86 -34.46
CA PHE A 548 24.91 -6.62 -35.14
C PHE A 548 24.39 -7.96 -35.65
N ARG A 549 23.15 -8.30 -35.30
CA ARG A 549 22.48 -9.51 -35.74
C ARG A 549 21.48 -9.15 -36.84
N ARG A 550 21.29 -10.08 -37.78
CA ARG A 550 20.51 -9.89 -39.02
C ARG A 550 21.01 -8.79 -39.96
N MET A 551 22.18 -8.21 -39.68
CA MET A 551 22.82 -7.20 -40.51
C MET A 551 24.29 -7.55 -40.77
N ASN A 552 24.63 -7.78 -42.04
CA ASN A 552 25.98 -8.16 -42.46
C ASN A 552 26.69 -7.00 -43.18
N LEU A 553 27.21 -6.06 -42.40
CA LEU A 553 27.93 -4.89 -42.90
C LEU A 553 29.25 -5.28 -43.58
N THR A 554 29.89 -6.39 -43.19
CA THR A 554 31.08 -6.93 -43.86
C THR A 554 30.79 -7.34 -45.30
N ARG A 555 29.65 -7.99 -45.54
CA ARG A 555 29.19 -8.31 -46.90
C ARG A 555 28.93 -7.04 -47.70
N MET A 556 28.24 -6.05 -47.13
CA MET A 556 27.95 -4.78 -47.81
C MET A 556 29.24 -4.03 -48.20
N ALA A 557 30.22 -3.97 -47.28
CA ALA A 557 31.53 -3.40 -47.58
C ALA A 557 32.26 -4.17 -48.69
N CYS A 558 32.26 -5.50 -48.62
CA CYS A 558 32.89 -6.35 -49.63
C CYS A 558 32.23 -6.18 -51.01
N GLN A 559 30.91 -6.01 -51.09
CA GLN A 559 30.19 -5.67 -52.33
C GLN A 559 30.69 -4.34 -52.91
N GLY A 560 30.85 -3.31 -52.07
CA GLY A 560 31.38 -2.01 -52.48
C GLY A 560 32.81 -2.10 -53.02
N ILE A 561 33.68 -2.88 -52.35
CA ILE A 561 35.08 -3.08 -52.79
C ILE A 561 35.16 -3.92 -54.06
N ALA A 562 34.35 -4.97 -54.17
CA ALA A 562 34.29 -5.80 -55.39
C ALA A 562 33.93 -4.96 -56.61
N LEU A 563 32.98 -4.03 -56.47
CA LEU A 563 32.62 -3.06 -57.52
C LEU A 563 33.82 -2.19 -57.95
N VAL A 564 34.65 -1.76 -57.00
CA VAL A 564 35.90 -1.01 -57.28
C VAL A 564 36.92 -1.90 -58.00
N ASN A 565 37.07 -3.14 -57.54
CA ASN A 565 38.01 -4.10 -58.07
C ASN A 565 37.57 -4.70 -59.42
N GLN A 566 36.36 -4.36 -59.90
CA GLN A 566 35.72 -4.91 -61.09
C GLN A 566 35.61 -6.44 -61.01
N ASP A 567 35.24 -6.93 -59.84
CA ASP A 567 35.14 -8.34 -59.49
C ASP A 567 33.74 -8.64 -58.96
N GLU A 568 33.36 -9.92 -58.90
CA GLU A 568 32.07 -10.35 -58.36
C GLU A 568 32.28 -11.23 -57.12
N LEU A 569 31.38 -11.10 -56.14
CA LEU A 569 31.43 -11.96 -54.95
C LEU A 569 31.16 -13.41 -55.35
N THR A 570 32.02 -14.31 -54.88
CA THR A 570 31.91 -15.76 -55.12
C THR A 570 31.41 -16.51 -53.89
N THR A 571 31.65 -15.93 -52.71
CA THR A 571 31.19 -16.44 -51.41
C THR A 571 29.68 -16.25 -51.29
N THR A 572 28.97 -17.31 -50.89
CA THR A 572 27.51 -17.30 -50.74
C THR A 572 27.04 -17.42 -49.30
N ASP A 573 27.92 -17.87 -48.38
CA ASP A 573 27.66 -18.16 -46.97
C ASP A 573 28.21 -17.08 -46.02
N TRP A 574 27.79 -15.83 -46.23
CA TRP A 574 28.28 -14.68 -45.47
C TRP A 574 27.91 -14.68 -43.97
N GLY A 575 26.93 -15.48 -43.55
CA GLY A 575 26.31 -15.39 -42.23
C GLY A 575 25.41 -14.14 -42.10
N THR A 576 24.77 -13.99 -40.95
CA THR A 576 23.79 -12.93 -40.69
C THR A 576 24.25 -11.90 -39.65
N THR A 577 25.47 -12.02 -39.12
CA THR A 577 25.97 -11.13 -38.07
C THR A 577 27.21 -10.35 -38.51
N THR A 578 27.43 -9.21 -37.87
CA THR A 578 28.66 -8.41 -37.99
C THR A 578 29.22 -8.14 -36.59
N PRO A 579 30.33 -8.77 -36.20
CA PRO A 579 30.95 -8.53 -34.91
C PRO A 579 31.68 -7.17 -34.87
N PHE A 580 31.70 -6.55 -33.69
CA PHE A 580 32.44 -5.35 -33.36
C PHE A 580 33.11 -5.47 -31.98
N ASN A 581 34.29 -4.87 -31.82
CA ASN A 581 34.99 -4.86 -30.54
C ASN A 581 34.43 -3.79 -29.59
N ASP A 582 34.07 -2.64 -30.15
CA ASP A 582 33.60 -1.45 -29.42
C ASP A 582 32.69 -0.65 -30.35
N MET A 583 31.55 -0.18 -29.84
CA MET A 583 30.69 0.78 -30.50
C MET A 583 30.30 1.87 -29.52
N ARG A 584 30.43 3.14 -29.89
CA ARG A 584 30.13 4.25 -28.99
C ARG A 584 29.57 5.45 -29.74
N GLY A 585 28.87 6.29 -29.01
CA GLY A 585 28.36 7.56 -29.50
C GLY A 585 27.61 8.33 -28.43
N THR A 586 27.22 9.54 -28.80
CA THR A 586 26.49 10.49 -27.98
C THR A 586 25.22 10.90 -28.71
N LEU A 587 24.05 10.68 -28.10
CA LEU A 587 22.75 11.11 -28.61
C LEU A 587 22.31 12.36 -27.85
N GLU A 588 22.09 13.46 -28.56
CA GLU A 588 21.44 14.66 -28.05
C GLU A 588 19.91 14.48 -28.14
N ILE A 589 19.22 14.62 -27.02
CA ILE A 589 17.75 14.53 -26.92
C ILE A 589 17.17 15.91 -27.15
N ASN A 590 16.29 16.06 -28.14
CA ASN A 590 15.48 17.25 -28.37
C ASN A 590 14.05 16.86 -28.71
N GLY A 591 13.22 16.78 -27.67
CA GLY A 591 11.87 16.24 -27.71
C GLY A 591 11.86 14.82 -28.25
N ASN A 592 11.14 14.60 -29.35
CA ASN A 592 11.05 13.29 -29.99
C ASN A 592 12.29 12.90 -30.80
N SER A 593 13.24 13.81 -31.04
CA SER A 593 14.41 13.55 -31.88
C SER A 593 15.66 13.26 -31.04
N LEU A 594 16.33 12.16 -31.34
CA LEU A 594 17.65 11.81 -30.82
C LEU A 594 18.68 11.99 -31.94
N ASN A 595 19.57 12.98 -31.81
CA ASN A 595 20.58 13.27 -32.84
C ASN A 595 21.96 12.74 -32.42
N ASN A 596 22.61 11.98 -33.29
CA ASN A 596 23.97 11.49 -33.09
C ASN A 596 24.90 12.02 -34.18
N THR A 597 26.09 12.49 -33.78
CA THR A 597 27.08 13.04 -34.72
C THR A 597 28.44 12.35 -34.67
N ASP A 598 28.62 11.39 -33.76
CA ASP A 598 29.90 10.81 -33.39
C ASP A 598 29.87 9.28 -33.23
N LEU A 599 28.87 8.59 -33.82
CA LEU A 599 28.82 7.13 -33.81
C LEU A 599 30.07 6.55 -34.46
N VAL A 600 30.77 5.72 -33.70
CA VAL A 600 31.94 4.97 -34.18
C VAL A 600 31.85 3.54 -33.70
N ALA A 601 32.18 2.58 -34.57
CA ALA A 601 32.39 1.19 -34.17
C ALA A 601 33.66 0.58 -34.78
N ALA A 602 34.35 -0.25 -34.00
CA ALA A 602 35.54 -1.00 -34.43
C ALA A 602 35.12 -2.38 -34.94
N LEU A 603 35.14 -2.57 -36.26
CA LEU A 603 34.81 -3.82 -36.95
C LEU A 603 36.08 -4.56 -37.38
N ALA A 604 35.95 -5.82 -37.78
CA ALA A 604 37.06 -6.58 -38.36
C ALA A 604 37.53 -5.96 -39.70
N GLY A 605 38.73 -5.38 -39.72
CA GLY A 605 39.32 -4.73 -40.90
C GLY A 605 38.69 -3.39 -41.29
N MET A 606 37.70 -2.91 -40.53
CA MET A 606 36.95 -1.71 -40.85
C MET A 606 36.66 -0.86 -39.61
N ARG A 607 36.40 0.43 -39.83
CA ARG A 607 35.87 1.33 -38.82
C ARG A 607 34.57 1.91 -39.32
N LEU A 608 33.50 1.70 -38.57
CA LEU A 608 32.20 2.32 -38.81
C LEU A 608 32.27 3.75 -38.26
N GLU A 609 31.82 4.72 -39.06
CA GLU A 609 31.62 6.11 -38.67
C GLU A 609 30.22 6.52 -39.13
N GLY A 610 29.40 7.10 -38.27
CA GLY A 610 28.05 7.47 -38.63
C GLY A 610 27.56 8.74 -37.93
N ASN A 611 26.55 9.34 -38.54
CA ASN A 611 25.74 10.41 -37.94
C ASN A 611 24.30 10.24 -38.45
N GLY A 612 23.34 10.68 -37.65
CA GLY A 612 21.94 10.46 -37.96
C GLY A 612 21.00 10.85 -36.84
N THR A 613 19.72 10.61 -37.08
CA THR A 613 18.65 10.92 -36.13
C THR A 613 17.76 9.70 -35.91
N VAL A 614 17.22 9.59 -34.70
CA VAL A 614 16.11 8.69 -34.37
C VAL A 614 14.91 9.54 -33.97
N ASP A 615 13.76 9.35 -34.62
CA ASP A 615 12.50 9.95 -34.23
C ASP A 615 11.68 8.94 -33.40
N LEU A 616 11.53 9.20 -32.11
CA LEU A 616 10.82 8.35 -31.15
C LEU A 616 9.29 8.42 -31.27
N ALA A 617 8.74 9.43 -31.97
CA ALA A 617 7.30 9.50 -32.23
C ALA A 617 6.91 8.69 -33.46
N LEU A 618 7.77 8.71 -34.48
CA LEU A 618 7.57 7.95 -35.73
C LEU A 618 8.21 6.56 -35.68
N SER A 619 9.00 6.25 -34.64
CA SER A 619 9.85 5.06 -34.56
C SER A 619 10.79 4.93 -35.76
N GLU A 620 11.23 6.06 -36.31
CA GLU A 620 12.02 6.12 -37.53
C GLU A 620 13.49 6.35 -37.20
N LEU A 621 14.35 5.58 -37.83
CA LEU A 621 15.80 5.75 -37.79
C LEU A 621 16.25 6.28 -39.15
N ASP A 622 17.13 7.28 -39.16
CA ASP A 622 17.78 7.81 -40.37
C ASP A 622 19.26 8.08 -40.09
N TYR A 623 20.12 7.18 -40.53
CA TYR A 623 21.56 7.21 -40.30
C TYR A 623 22.34 7.12 -41.60
N GLU A 624 23.30 8.02 -41.71
CA GLU A 624 24.34 8.01 -42.71
C GLU A 624 25.58 7.33 -42.13
N VAL A 625 25.83 6.09 -42.54
CA VAL A 625 26.95 5.27 -42.07
C VAL A 625 28.04 5.17 -43.14
N GLY A 626 29.30 5.20 -42.72
CA GLY A 626 30.48 5.00 -43.54
C GLY A 626 31.33 3.86 -42.98
N LEU A 627 31.60 2.85 -43.79
CA LEU A 627 32.49 1.73 -43.46
C LEU A 627 33.88 2.03 -44.03
N ARG A 628 34.77 2.60 -43.20
CA ARG A 628 36.14 2.90 -43.59
C ARG A 628 37.01 1.65 -43.56
N VAL A 629 37.68 1.34 -44.67
CA VAL A 629 38.60 0.21 -44.77
C VAL A 629 39.93 0.56 -44.09
N VAL A 630 40.28 -0.12 -43.00
CA VAL A 630 41.51 0.13 -42.22
C VAL A 630 42.44 -1.09 -42.16
N GLY A 631 41.99 -2.23 -42.68
CA GLY A 631 42.76 -3.46 -42.79
C GLY A 631 42.08 -4.44 -43.74
N GLU A 632 42.65 -5.65 -43.86
CA GLU A 632 42.15 -6.70 -44.75
C GLU A 632 40.75 -7.20 -44.36
N ILE A 633 39.86 -7.30 -45.35
CA ILE A 633 38.52 -7.88 -45.20
C ILE A 633 38.59 -9.33 -45.66
N HIS A 634 38.93 -10.21 -44.73
CA HIS A 634 39.10 -11.63 -45.00
C HIS A 634 37.73 -12.30 -45.17
N ARG A 635 37.32 -12.56 -46.41
CA ARG A 635 36.25 -13.52 -46.72
C ARG A 635 36.14 -13.88 -48.21
N ASP A 636 36.43 -12.94 -49.10
CA ASP A 636 36.36 -13.15 -50.55
C ASP A 636 37.52 -12.43 -51.26
N ASN A 637 38.08 -13.04 -52.30
CA ASN A 637 39.16 -12.43 -53.09
C ASN A 637 38.70 -11.18 -53.87
N ALA A 638 37.40 -11.07 -54.15
CA ALA A 638 36.81 -9.91 -54.79
C ALA A 638 36.96 -8.62 -53.97
N CYS A 639 37.00 -8.71 -52.63
CA CYS A 639 37.21 -7.57 -51.74
C CYS A 639 38.62 -7.45 -51.16
N ARG A 640 39.63 -7.94 -51.89
CA ARG A 640 41.04 -7.66 -51.58
C ARG A 640 41.28 -6.15 -51.37
N VAL A 641 42.00 -5.81 -50.29
CA VAL A 641 42.33 -4.42 -49.97
C VAL A 641 43.62 -4.04 -50.68
N THR A 642 43.49 -3.31 -51.79
CA THR A 642 44.64 -2.76 -52.51
C THR A 642 45.05 -1.40 -51.94
N GLU A 643 46.22 -0.91 -52.33
CA GLU A 643 46.73 0.43 -51.95
C GLU A 643 45.78 1.59 -52.28
N TYR A 644 44.86 1.40 -53.23
CA TYR A 644 43.87 2.43 -53.60
C TYR A 644 42.53 2.26 -52.87
N VAL A 645 42.23 1.07 -52.35
CA VAL A 645 41.05 0.79 -51.52
C VAL A 645 41.31 1.13 -50.05
N GLU A 646 42.56 1.09 -49.60
CA GLU A 646 42.95 1.46 -48.24
C GLU A 646 42.42 2.86 -47.86
N ASN A 647 41.81 2.99 -46.67
CA ASN A 647 41.15 4.20 -46.17
C ASN A 647 39.93 4.70 -46.97
N ALA A 648 39.49 3.98 -48.01
CA ALA A 648 38.24 4.27 -48.68
C ALA A 648 37.05 4.04 -47.74
N VAL A 649 35.98 4.81 -47.92
CA VAL A 649 34.75 4.72 -47.13
C VAL A 649 33.66 4.13 -48.00
N ILE A 650 33.13 2.96 -47.63
CA ILE A 650 31.95 2.38 -48.29
C ILE A 650 30.69 2.94 -47.60
N PRO A 651 29.87 3.74 -48.30
CA PRO A 651 28.72 4.39 -47.68
C PRO A 651 27.53 3.43 -47.59
N VAL A 652 26.88 3.46 -46.43
CA VAL A 652 25.68 2.70 -46.09
C VAL A 652 24.65 3.69 -45.57
N GLU A 653 23.42 3.58 -46.06
CA GLU A 653 22.29 4.33 -45.55
C GLU A 653 21.43 3.38 -44.73
N CYS A 654 21.16 3.77 -43.49
CA CYS A 654 20.28 3.05 -42.59
C CYS A 654 19.03 3.89 -42.37
N ARG A 655 17.92 3.60 -43.05
CA ARG A 655 16.65 4.34 -42.89
C ARG A 655 15.47 3.39 -42.79
N GLY A 656 14.60 3.60 -41.81
CA GLY A 656 13.34 2.87 -41.70
C GLY A 656 12.77 2.83 -40.28
N ASN A 657 11.66 2.13 -40.12
CA ASN A 657 11.02 1.94 -38.82
C ASN A 657 11.76 0.85 -38.03
N PHE A 658 12.35 1.20 -36.89
CA PHE A 658 13.12 0.25 -36.08
C PHE A 658 12.25 -0.68 -35.22
N ALA A 659 10.93 -0.51 -35.24
CA ALA A 659 9.97 -1.45 -34.66
C ALA A 659 9.58 -2.59 -35.64
N GLU A 660 10.03 -2.53 -36.91
CA GLU A 660 9.80 -3.55 -37.93
C GLU A 660 11.01 -4.49 -38.09
N ASP A 661 10.99 -5.37 -39.10
CA ASP A 661 12.09 -6.31 -39.36
C ASP A 661 13.40 -5.56 -39.70
N PRO A 662 14.46 -5.75 -38.89
CA PRO A 662 15.76 -5.10 -39.08
C PRO A 662 16.49 -5.43 -40.37
N ALA A 663 16.17 -6.55 -41.03
CA ALA A 663 16.92 -7.02 -42.19
C ALA A 663 16.94 -6.01 -43.36
N GLY A 664 15.97 -5.07 -43.39
CA GLY A 664 15.85 -4.04 -44.41
C GLY A 664 16.36 -2.65 -44.01
N LEU A 665 16.76 -2.43 -42.76
CA LEU A 665 17.05 -1.07 -42.26
C LEU A 665 18.26 -0.44 -42.94
N CYS A 666 19.28 -1.21 -43.29
CA CYS A 666 20.53 -0.71 -43.86
C CYS A 666 20.81 -1.26 -45.26
N SER A 667 21.22 -0.37 -46.17
CA SER A 667 21.55 -0.71 -47.56
C SER A 667 22.72 0.11 -48.08
N PHE A 668 23.31 -0.34 -49.19
CA PHE A 668 24.42 0.37 -49.84
C PHE A 668 23.95 1.69 -50.45
N ASP A 669 24.64 2.78 -50.13
CA ASP A 669 24.29 4.10 -50.64
C ASP A 669 25.05 4.43 -51.93
N GLY A 670 24.42 4.12 -53.07
CA GLY A 670 24.99 4.40 -54.38
C GLY A 670 25.17 5.90 -54.68
N SER A 671 24.45 6.79 -53.98
CA SER A 671 24.52 8.24 -54.22
C SER A 671 25.83 8.81 -53.68
N ARG A 672 26.23 8.41 -52.46
CA ARG A 672 27.50 8.80 -51.82
C ARG A 672 28.69 7.99 -52.32
N PHE A 673 28.47 6.84 -52.96
CA PHE A 673 29.57 6.01 -53.48
C PHE A 673 30.43 6.72 -54.54
N ARG A 674 29.90 7.75 -55.20
CA ARG A 674 30.69 8.59 -56.12
C ARG A 674 31.89 9.24 -55.43
N ASP A 675 31.75 9.62 -54.15
CA ASP A 675 32.83 10.22 -53.37
C ASP A 675 33.88 9.18 -52.95
N THR A 676 33.44 7.94 -52.72
CA THR A 676 34.32 6.78 -52.55
C THR A 676 35.20 6.58 -53.78
N LEU A 677 34.61 6.57 -54.99
CA LEU A 677 35.35 6.42 -56.24
C LEU A 677 36.37 7.55 -56.46
N LYS A 678 36.01 8.78 -56.10
CA LYS A 678 36.93 9.92 -56.13
C LYS A 678 38.12 9.72 -55.19
N THR A 679 37.87 9.31 -53.94
CA THR A 679 38.92 9.02 -52.95
C THR A 679 39.86 7.92 -53.42
N ILE A 680 39.31 6.86 -54.02
CA ILE A 680 40.09 5.75 -54.57
C ILE A 680 40.95 6.22 -55.75
N ALA A 681 40.40 7.04 -56.66
CA ALA A 681 41.17 7.62 -57.77
C ALA A 681 42.31 8.51 -57.27
N GLU A 682 42.08 9.30 -56.22
CA GLU A 682 43.12 10.09 -55.54
C GLU A 682 44.20 9.20 -54.92
N ASN A 683 43.81 8.10 -54.26
CA ASN A 683 44.75 7.13 -53.69
C ASN A 683 45.59 6.45 -54.77
N ALA A 684 44.98 6.01 -55.87
CA ALA A 684 45.69 5.42 -57.01
C ALA A 684 46.68 6.43 -57.65
N ALA A 685 46.31 7.71 -57.74
CA ALA A 685 47.21 8.76 -58.22
C ALA A 685 48.39 8.98 -57.27
N LYS A 686 48.15 9.01 -55.96
CA LYS A 686 49.20 9.12 -54.93
C LYS A 686 50.12 7.89 -54.93
N ALA A 687 49.58 6.69 -55.09
CA ALA A 687 50.34 5.46 -55.18
C ALA A 687 51.27 5.44 -56.40
N LYS A 688 50.76 5.77 -57.59
CA LYS A 688 51.59 5.93 -58.80
C LYS A 688 52.67 7.01 -58.64
N ALA A 689 52.35 8.13 -57.99
CA ALA A 689 53.32 9.18 -57.72
C ALA A 689 54.43 8.68 -56.77
N ARG A 690 54.09 7.92 -55.73
CA ARG A 690 55.07 7.27 -54.84
C ARG A 690 55.92 6.25 -55.60
N GLU A 691 55.32 5.42 -56.43
CA GLU A 691 56.04 4.43 -57.25
C GLU A 691 57.07 5.12 -58.17
N GLU A 692 56.71 6.23 -58.81
CA GLU A 692 57.64 6.99 -59.66
C GLU A 692 58.72 7.71 -58.84
N VAL A 693 58.39 8.22 -57.65
CA VAL A 693 59.38 8.78 -56.70
C VAL A 693 60.34 7.69 -56.21
N ASP A 694 59.84 6.51 -55.89
CA ASP A 694 60.65 5.37 -55.44
C ASP A 694 61.52 4.82 -56.58
N LYS A 695 61.02 4.76 -57.82
CA LYS A 695 61.84 4.47 -59.01
C LYS A 695 62.91 5.54 -59.23
N ALA A 696 62.59 6.82 -59.04
CA ALA A 696 63.56 7.90 -59.16
C ALA A 696 64.63 7.83 -58.06
N LYS A 697 64.24 7.50 -56.82
CA LYS A 697 65.13 7.28 -55.69
C LYS A 697 66.01 6.06 -55.89
N ALA A 698 65.47 4.94 -56.35
CA ALA A 698 66.23 3.73 -56.68
C ALA A 698 67.26 4.00 -57.79
N LYS A 699 66.87 4.73 -58.86
CA LYS A 699 67.82 5.17 -59.90
C LYS A 699 68.88 6.14 -59.37
N ALA A 700 68.53 7.01 -58.42
CA ALA A 700 69.49 7.91 -57.78
C ALA A 700 70.47 7.14 -56.87
N GLU A 701 69.99 6.17 -56.09
CA GLU A 701 70.81 5.28 -55.26
C GLU A 701 71.73 4.39 -56.11
N GLU A 702 71.25 3.90 -57.25
CA GLU A 702 72.06 3.13 -58.22
C GLU A 702 73.16 4.00 -58.83
N LYS A 703 72.85 5.24 -59.24
CA LYS A 703 73.86 6.21 -59.71
C LYS A 703 74.86 6.64 -58.63
N VAL A 704 74.43 6.71 -57.38
CA VAL A 704 75.33 6.98 -56.24
C VAL A 704 76.21 5.76 -55.98
N LYS A 705 75.69 4.54 -56.05
CA LYS A 705 76.48 3.30 -55.96
C LYS A 705 77.51 3.18 -57.08
N GLU A 706 77.14 3.47 -58.33
CA GLU A 706 78.07 3.51 -59.47
C GLU A 706 79.17 4.54 -59.25
N LYS A 707 78.85 5.78 -58.83
CA LYS A 707 79.86 6.81 -58.55
C LYS A 707 80.76 6.47 -57.36
N VAL A 708 80.24 5.81 -56.33
CA VAL A 708 81.04 5.35 -55.19
C VAL A 708 81.94 4.18 -55.61
N GLN A 709 81.47 3.28 -56.48
CA GLN A 709 82.31 2.22 -57.07
C GLN A 709 83.39 2.77 -58.01
N GLU A 710 83.11 3.80 -58.82
CA GLU A 710 84.11 4.49 -59.63
C GLU A 710 85.18 5.17 -58.74
N GLN A 711 84.78 5.89 -57.69
CA GLN A 711 85.73 6.56 -56.79
C GLN A 711 86.56 5.60 -55.92
N ILE A 712 86.03 4.41 -55.58
CA ILE A 712 86.77 3.36 -54.87
C ILE A 712 87.68 2.60 -55.85
N GLY A 713 87.24 2.37 -57.09
CA GLY A 713 88.04 1.77 -58.16
C GLY A 713 89.26 2.60 -58.56
N ASP A 714 89.11 3.93 -58.64
CA ASP A 714 90.22 4.84 -58.94
C ASP A 714 91.19 5.04 -57.77
N LYS A 715 90.74 4.90 -56.51
CA LYS A 715 91.62 4.94 -55.33
C LYS A 715 92.38 3.63 -55.07
N LEU A 716 91.86 2.48 -55.51
CA LEU A 716 92.55 1.19 -55.40
C LEU A 716 93.64 0.99 -56.48
N LYS A 717 93.58 1.68 -57.62
CA LYS A 717 94.67 1.71 -58.61
C LYS A 717 95.91 2.50 -58.18
N GLY A 718 95.81 3.32 -57.11
CA GLY A 718 96.94 4.06 -56.54
C GLY A 718 97.71 3.33 -55.43
N LEU A 719 97.27 2.12 -55.02
CA LEU A 719 97.87 1.35 -53.90
C LEU A 719 98.70 0.13 -54.36
N PHE A 720 98.83 -0.11 -55.67
CA PHE A 720 99.63 -1.19 -56.25
C PHE A 720 100.65 -0.72 -57.30
N ASN A 721 101.24 0.47 -57.11
CA ASN A 721 102.48 0.85 -57.79
C ASN A 721 103.50 1.38 -56.78
#